data_AF-A0A8S3TJY6-F1
#
_entry.id   AF-A0A8S3TJY6-F1
#
_cell.length_a   1.000
_cell.length_b   1.000
_cell.length_c   1.000
_cell.angle_alpha   90.00
_cell.angle_beta   90.00
_cell.angle_gamma   90.00
#
_symmetry.space_group_name_H-M   'P 1'
#
loop_
_entity.id
_entity.type
_entity.pdbx_description
1 polymer ?
#
loop_
_entity_poly.entity_id
_entity_poly.type
_entity_poly.pdbx_seq_one_letter_code
_entity_poly.pdbx_strand_id
1 'polypeptide(L)'
;MSVKDLGLNDVRIEFQAEYALKSLNIKPDKISKLFSLEETKQLFIDFFDKADNRILVIAQPSGALNALVEFPGKPRGKACYFVKKNKESLGKDANLRNNLLYGDISYSPLEQLSAFVDEVLFPLLSNERNHESWPKVVSDDVVRHVHTLKTDVYVITGQTKGKTLLPLPVGAEKIEEADDQKIESDRLLIHSIESMVIDWTHQIRDVLKRDSAQPLLEGLNPTPFVEIEFWKTKATNLECIYDQLKEPKVRKMAELLEKIKSSYYPVFKDIFRDVIAALEEARDINMYLRPIRHQFEDFEQAEFDECEPYLAPLMHTVCLIWTHSQYYNTPARIIVLLQEMCNMIINQARNYLDPAEIFKGELEESIDKIKKTVHILHSYREAYEDHRDKMKTYFSGNMEVREWEFAPKLVFARYDKFTERAVTILELMETAVEFLKLEKVEIGNIKGRQLSQYVVTIYEEFNDVFKVFAERSYDPMDPNNTAFMNDYKSFLNRITDFDKRLGTILCQAFDDCCTSEAMFKLLEIMGGLLERNDIKCNFDGKYPIIVETVMKELDVAKGIYDEQIAKMKEQGHVTLHKNMPKIAGSLRWAKELRKRITAPMHEFKKLEHPCMQGGAAKLVFTKFEEMLNLISGWNQEIYEDWAQNVGASCSHNMSQPLLLRNQNTDLISVNFDAKLTAILREVKYLKVADVEEIPESARDLFKQNDMFWKYVTNLDLIVHLYNKVRNKVLGVEYPLIEGQLKQLDVILQQAKQL
;
A
#
# COMPACT_ATOMS: atom_id res chain seq x y z
N MET A 1 -34.01 48.13 17.61
CA MET A 1 -33.87 47.57 18.97
C MET A 1 -32.84 48.36 19.72
N SER A 2 -33.27 49.06 20.76
CA SER A 2 -32.34 49.66 21.73
C SER A 2 -31.84 48.56 22.67
N VAL A 3 -30.71 48.77 23.35
CA VAL A 3 -30.17 47.81 24.34
C VAL A 3 -31.18 47.48 25.44
N LYS A 4 -32.10 48.42 25.73
CA LYS A 4 -33.19 48.25 26.71
C LYS A 4 -34.23 47.20 26.30
N ASP A 5 -34.29 46.82 25.02
CA ASP A 5 -35.22 45.79 24.51
C ASP A 5 -34.67 44.36 24.69
N LEU A 6 -33.44 44.20 25.22
CA LEU A 6 -32.78 42.89 25.42
C LEU A 6 -33.23 42.14 26.70
N GLY A 7 -34.08 42.76 27.54
CA GLY A 7 -34.59 42.13 28.77
C GLY A 7 -33.53 41.86 29.85
N LEU A 8 -32.39 42.54 29.79
CA LEU A 8 -31.28 42.40 30.74
C LEU A 8 -31.53 43.35 31.93
N ASN A 9 -32.10 42.85 33.03
CA ASN A 9 -32.43 43.63 34.23
C ASN A 9 -31.20 44.13 35.05
N ASP A 10 -30.05 44.35 34.41
CA ASP A 10 -28.80 44.79 35.06
C ASP A 10 -28.11 45.91 34.26
N VAL A 11 -28.14 47.12 34.82
CA VAL A 11 -27.55 48.35 34.26
C VAL A 11 -26.06 48.18 33.96
N ARG A 12 -25.35 47.32 34.70
CA ARG A 12 -23.92 47.05 34.51
C ARG A 12 -23.65 46.30 33.20
N ILE A 13 -24.51 45.34 32.88
CA ILE A 13 -24.44 44.53 31.67
C ILE A 13 -24.92 45.33 30.46
N GLU A 14 -25.95 46.16 30.64
CA GLU A 14 -26.41 47.10 29.59
C GLU A 14 -25.28 48.05 29.15
N PHE A 15 -24.49 48.57 30.09
CA PHE A 15 -23.35 49.42 29.78
C PHE A 15 -22.30 48.72 28.91
N GLN A 16 -21.93 47.47 29.26
CA GLN A 16 -20.96 46.69 28.49
C GLN A 16 -21.49 46.33 27.10
N ALA A 17 -22.77 45.98 27.00
CA ALA A 17 -23.45 45.68 25.75
C ALA A 17 -23.52 46.91 24.84
N GLU A 18 -23.88 48.08 25.38
CA GLU A 18 -23.94 49.33 24.61
C GLU A 18 -22.57 49.76 24.08
N TYR A 19 -21.53 49.63 24.91
CA TYR A 19 -20.15 49.89 24.48
C TYR A 19 -19.71 48.93 23.37
N ALA A 20 -19.98 47.63 23.52
CA ALA A 20 -19.63 46.62 22.52
C ALA A 20 -20.38 46.83 21.19
N LEU A 21 -21.66 47.22 21.20
CA LEU A 21 -22.41 47.55 19.98
C LEU A 21 -21.76 48.70 19.22
N LYS A 22 -21.44 49.78 19.93
CA LYS A 22 -20.87 51.00 19.35
C LYS A 22 -19.46 50.76 18.83
N SER A 23 -18.63 50.09 19.62
CA SER A 23 -17.22 49.88 19.30
C SER A 23 -17.01 48.84 18.20
N LEU A 24 -17.73 47.70 18.23
CA LEU A 24 -17.58 46.63 17.23
C LEU A 24 -18.42 46.89 15.97
N ASN A 25 -19.26 47.92 15.95
CA ASN A 25 -20.19 48.26 14.87
C ASN A 25 -21.05 47.05 14.42
N ILE A 26 -21.66 46.36 15.40
CA ILE A 26 -22.42 45.13 15.18
C ILE A 26 -23.93 45.36 15.34
N LYS A 27 -24.73 44.58 14.61
CA LYS A 27 -26.20 44.63 14.74
C LYS A 27 -26.64 44.13 16.14
N PRO A 28 -27.68 44.76 16.75
CA PRO A 28 -28.19 44.36 18.07
C PRO A 28 -28.53 42.86 18.20
N ASP A 29 -28.97 42.24 17.11
CA ASP A 29 -29.30 40.80 17.07
C ASP A 29 -28.12 39.89 17.43
N LYS A 30 -26.88 40.30 17.14
CA LYS A 30 -25.68 39.51 17.48
C LYS A 30 -25.41 39.52 18.99
N ILE A 31 -25.67 40.64 19.66
CA ILE A 31 -25.58 40.73 21.12
C ILE A 31 -26.74 39.98 21.78
N SER A 32 -27.94 40.05 21.21
CA SER A 32 -29.07 39.22 21.67
C SER A 32 -28.74 37.72 21.65
N LYS A 33 -28.08 37.25 20.57
CA LYS A 33 -27.57 35.87 20.48
C LYS A 33 -26.49 35.54 21.51
N LEU A 34 -25.54 36.44 21.76
CA LEU A 34 -24.53 36.26 22.82
C LEU A 34 -25.19 36.05 24.20
N PHE A 35 -26.18 36.88 24.53
CA PHE A 35 -26.92 36.76 25.78
C PHE A 35 -28.00 35.67 25.76
N SER A 36 -28.28 35.02 24.63
CA SER A 36 -29.20 33.87 24.61
C SER A 36 -28.58 32.63 25.26
N LEU A 37 -27.25 32.56 25.34
CA LEU A 37 -26.51 31.52 26.05
C LEU A 37 -26.44 31.84 27.54
N GLU A 38 -26.98 30.95 28.38
CA GLU A 38 -26.99 31.11 29.85
C GLU A 38 -25.57 31.18 30.44
N GLU A 39 -24.64 30.37 29.93
CA GLU A 39 -23.23 30.37 30.34
C GLU A 39 -22.59 31.75 30.17
N THR A 40 -22.88 32.41 29.05
CA THR A 40 -22.34 33.74 28.78
C THR A 40 -22.95 34.78 29.70
N LYS A 41 -24.27 34.77 29.92
CA LYS A 41 -24.92 35.64 30.91
C LYS A 41 -24.29 35.48 32.30
N GLN A 42 -24.03 34.24 32.71
CA GLN A 42 -23.39 33.98 33.99
C GLN A 42 -21.96 34.54 34.06
N LEU A 43 -21.19 34.50 32.97
CA LEU A 43 -19.85 35.13 32.92
C LEU A 43 -19.90 36.65 33.11
N PHE A 44 -20.89 37.34 32.53
CA PHE A 44 -21.06 38.79 32.74
C PHE A 44 -21.43 39.12 34.18
N ILE A 45 -22.29 38.31 34.82
CA ILE A 45 -22.66 38.47 36.24
C ILE A 45 -21.46 38.17 37.14
N ASP A 46 -20.79 37.04 36.90
CA ASP A 46 -19.60 36.60 37.62
C ASP A 46 -18.46 37.61 37.50
N PHE A 47 -18.30 38.27 36.35
CA PHE A 47 -17.35 39.36 36.21
C PHE A 47 -17.63 40.46 37.23
N PHE A 48 -18.87 40.89 37.47
CA PHE A 48 -19.14 41.94 38.46
C PHE A 48 -19.12 41.43 39.91
N ASP A 49 -19.69 40.25 40.16
CA ASP A 49 -19.97 39.76 41.52
C ASP A 49 -18.79 39.02 42.15
N LYS A 50 -17.89 38.41 41.36
CA LYS A 50 -16.67 37.75 41.88
C LYS A 50 -15.49 38.73 41.90
N ALA A 51 -14.75 38.76 43.00
CA ALA A 51 -13.56 39.61 43.15
C ALA A 51 -12.37 39.13 42.28
N ASP A 52 -12.29 37.83 42.01
CA ASP A 52 -11.19 37.22 41.25
C ASP A 52 -11.27 37.46 39.75
N ASN A 53 -12.49 37.67 39.22
CA ASN A 53 -12.70 37.95 37.80
C ASN A 53 -12.45 39.43 37.51
N ARG A 54 -11.20 39.75 37.18
CA ARG A 54 -10.77 41.13 36.92
C ARG A 54 -10.96 41.56 35.46
N ILE A 55 -11.02 40.63 34.51
CA ILE A 55 -10.96 40.90 33.08
C ILE A 55 -12.18 40.28 32.40
N LEU A 56 -12.79 41.03 31.50
CA LEU A 56 -13.80 40.55 30.57
C LEU A 56 -13.50 41.10 29.18
N VAL A 57 -13.44 40.24 28.17
CA VAL A 57 -13.16 40.59 26.77
C VAL A 57 -14.30 40.09 25.89
N ILE A 58 -14.82 40.95 25.04
CA ILE A 58 -15.85 40.63 24.05
C ILE A 58 -15.17 40.64 22.68
N ALA A 59 -15.14 39.50 22.00
CA ALA A 59 -14.41 39.31 20.74
C ALA A 59 -15.20 38.48 19.72
N GLN A 60 -14.78 38.54 18.45
CA GLN A 60 -15.33 37.72 17.35
C GLN A 60 -14.27 36.80 16.72
N PRO A 61 -13.93 35.66 17.34
CA PRO A 61 -12.87 34.77 16.84
C PRO A 61 -13.25 33.98 15.58
N SER A 62 -14.54 33.78 15.29
CA SER A 62 -15.01 32.92 14.18
C SER A 62 -16.35 33.37 13.58
N GLY A 63 -16.61 34.69 13.59
CA GLY A 63 -17.86 35.29 13.08
C GLY A 63 -19.02 35.36 14.07
N ALA A 64 -18.97 34.53 15.13
CA ALA A 64 -19.82 34.65 16.33
C ALA A 64 -19.16 35.52 17.40
N LEU A 65 -19.97 36.24 18.16
CA LEU A 65 -19.53 37.06 19.30
C LEU A 65 -19.42 36.16 20.53
N ASN A 66 -18.29 36.21 21.24
CA ASN A 66 -18.03 35.46 22.47
C ASN A 66 -17.51 36.38 23.57
N ALA A 67 -17.75 36.02 24.83
CA ALA A 67 -17.16 36.65 26.01
C ALA A 67 -16.07 35.75 26.62
N LEU A 68 -14.94 36.34 26.98
CA LEU A 68 -13.75 35.68 27.50
C LEU A 68 -13.35 36.35 28.82
N VAL A 69 -12.80 35.58 29.76
CA VAL A 69 -12.30 36.10 31.05
C VAL A 69 -10.80 36.44 30.98
N GLU A 70 -10.15 36.17 29.84
CA GLU A 70 -8.74 36.43 29.59
C GLU A 70 -8.54 37.11 28.22
N PHE A 71 -7.39 37.74 28.04
CA PHE A 71 -7.03 38.31 26.74
C PHE A 71 -6.73 37.19 25.73
N PRO A 72 -7.32 37.23 24.53
CA PRO A 72 -7.07 36.21 23.51
C PRO A 72 -5.62 36.32 23.02
N GLY A 73 -4.91 35.20 22.93
CA GLY A 73 -3.51 35.18 22.47
C GLY A 73 -3.31 35.57 20.99
N LYS A 74 -4.31 35.35 20.12
CA LYS A 74 -4.32 35.76 18.70
C LYS A 74 -5.70 36.31 18.31
N PRO A 75 -5.99 37.61 18.54
CA PRO A 75 -7.26 38.20 18.15
C PRO A 75 -7.38 38.25 16.62
N ARG A 76 -8.44 37.66 16.07
CA ARG A 76 -8.73 37.66 14.60
C ARG A 76 -9.45 38.93 14.13
N GLY A 77 -9.81 39.81 15.05
CA GLY A 77 -10.57 41.04 14.79
C GLY A 77 -10.56 41.95 16.01
N LYS A 78 -11.22 43.10 15.89
CA LYS A 78 -11.37 44.07 16.98
C LYS A 78 -12.08 43.41 18.18
N ALA A 79 -11.59 43.67 19.38
CA ALA A 79 -12.19 43.22 20.63
C ALA A 79 -12.38 44.41 21.60
N CYS A 80 -13.36 44.31 22.49
CA CYS A 80 -13.57 45.26 23.57
C CYS A 80 -13.18 44.61 24.89
N TYR A 81 -12.42 45.31 25.74
CA TYR A 81 -12.04 44.81 27.05
C TYR A 81 -12.62 45.68 28.17
N PHE A 82 -12.84 45.04 29.32
CA PHE A 82 -13.25 45.65 30.57
C PHE A 82 -12.40 45.06 31.70
N VAL A 83 -11.72 45.91 32.45
CA VAL A 83 -10.80 45.53 33.53
C VAL A 83 -11.19 46.29 34.79
N LYS A 84 -11.39 45.58 35.91
CA LYS A 84 -11.61 46.24 37.21
C LYS A 84 -10.32 46.88 37.71
N LYS A 85 -10.39 48.12 38.20
CA LYS A 85 -9.23 48.79 38.81
C LYS A 85 -8.76 48.06 40.08
N ASN A 86 -9.71 47.70 40.94
CA ASN A 86 -9.48 47.00 42.22
C ASN A 86 -10.07 45.58 42.20
N LYS A 87 -9.52 44.66 43.02
CA LYS A 87 -10.02 43.28 43.19
C LYS A 87 -11.24 43.23 44.13
N GLU A 88 -12.33 43.85 43.70
CA GLU A 88 -13.56 43.97 44.51
C GLU A 88 -14.79 43.58 43.67
N SER A 89 -15.84 43.15 44.35
CA SER A 89 -17.16 42.98 43.73
C SER A 89 -17.78 44.37 43.52
N LEU A 90 -18.34 44.58 42.32
CA LEU A 90 -18.95 45.87 41.97
C LEU A 90 -20.46 45.76 42.15
N GLY A 91 -21.00 46.38 43.20
CA GLY A 91 -22.45 46.42 43.44
C GLY A 91 -23.24 47.06 42.29
N LYS A 92 -24.55 46.84 42.26
CA LYS A 92 -25.45 47.32 41.19
C LYS A 92 -25.50 48.85 41.04
N ASP A 93 -25.17 49.59 42.11
CA ASP A 93 -25.12 51.06 42.15
C ASP A 93 -23.71 51.66 41.93
N ALA A 94 -22.71 50.83 41.62
CA ALA A 94 -21.33 51.28 41.50
C ALA A 94 -21.11 52.15 40.24
N ASN A 95 -20.31 53.22 40.37
CA ASN A 95 -19.96 54.06 39.22
C ASN A 95 -18.97 53.32 38.29
N LEU A 96 -19.50 52.74 37.21
CA LEU A 96 -18.75 51.92 36.26
C LEU A 96 -17.62 52.67 35.57
N ARG A 97 -17.76 53.98 35.31
CA ARG A 97 -16.71 54.78 34.64
C ARG A 97 -15.48 55.01 35.51
N ASN A 98 -15.66 55.08 36.82
CA ASN A 98 -14.55 55.27 37.76
C ASN A 98 -13.90 53.95 38.15
N ASN A 99 -14.66 52.85 38.15
CA ASN A 99 -14.20 51.55 38.66
C ASN A 99 -13.69 50.58 37.58
N LEU A 100 -14.07 50.79 36.31
CA LEU A 100 -13.61 49.99 35.17
C LEU A 100 -12.63 50.79 34.30
N LEU A 101 -11.59 50.09 33.82
CA LEU A 101 -10.81 50.47 32.66
C LEU A 101 -11.39 49.71 31.47
N TYR A 102 -11.87 50.42 30.46
CA TYR A 102 -12.45 49.80 29.28
C TYR A 102 -11.92 50.46 28.01
N GLY A 103 -11.79 49.67 26.96
CA GLY A 103 -11.16 50.11 25.72
C GLY A 103 -11.26 49.07 24.61
N ASP A 104 -10.63 49.41 23.50
CA ASP A 104 -10.60 48.59 22.29
C ASP A 104 -9.20 48.00 22.07
N ILE A 105 -9.18 46.74 21.63
CA ILE A 105 -7.98 46.03 21.19
C ILE A 105 -8.12 45.73 19.70
N SER A 106 -7.09 46.09 18.95
CA SER A 106 -6.93 45.78 17.53
C SER A 106 -6.72 44.29 17.30
N TYR A 107 -6.92 43.85 16.05
CA TYR A 107 -6.50 42.53 15.60
C TYR A 107 -4.97 42.33 15.70
N SER A 108 -4.22 43.43 15.80
CA SER A 108 -2.77 43.45 15.96
C SER A 108 -2.38 44.28 17.19
N PRO A 109 -2.32 43.66 18.39
CA PRO A 109 -2.05 44.37 19.65
C PRO A 109 -0.68 45.02 19.69
N LEU A 110 0.33 44.42 19.04
CA LEU A 110 1.70 44.95 19.01
C LEU A 110 1.82 46.19 18.14
N GLU A 111 1.14 46.25 16.99
CA GLU A 111 1.10 47.47 16.17
C GLU A 111 0.34 48.58 16.87
N GLN A 112 -0.76 48.26 17.56
CA GLN A 112 -1.47 49.22 18.39
C GLN A 112 -0.58 49.74 19.53
N LEU A 113 0.21 48.87 20.17
CA LEU A 113 1.18 49.27 21.19
C LEU A 113 2.25 50.19 20.59
N SER A 114 2.82 49.86 19.43
CA SER A 114 3.81 50.69 18.73
C SER A 114 3.25 52.08 18.44
N ALA A 115 2.07 52.17 17.84
CA ALA A 115 1.41 53.45 17.57
C ALA A 115 1.10 54.22 18.87
N PHE A 116 0.65 53.52 19.92
CA PHE A 116 0.39 54.14 21.22
C PHE A 116 1.65 54.69 21.88
N VAL A 117 2.76 53.96 21.82
CA VAL A 117 4.06 54.43 22.34
C VAL A 117 4.53 55.64 21.53
N ASP A 118 4.48 55.59 20.20
CA ASP A 118 5.01 56.63 19.32
C ASP A 118 4.16 57.91 19.29
N GLU A 119 2.84 57.78 19.21
CA GLU A 119 1.93 58.92 18.99
C GLU A 119 1.38 59.51 20.31
N VAL A 120 1.30 58.70 21.38
CA VAL A 120 0.65 59.12 22.63
C VAL A 120 1.64 59.21 23.79
N LEU A 121 2.30 58.10 24.16
CA LEU A 121 3.19 58.10 25.33
C LEU A 121 4.43 58.94 25.11
N PHE A 122 5.04 58.84 23.93
CA PHE A 122 6.27 59.55 23.61
C PHE A 122 6.08 61.07 23.65
N PRO A 123 5.08 61.69 22.98
CA PRO A 123 4.86 63.14 23.08
C PRO A 123 4.40 63.58 24.47
N LEU A 124 3.66 62.74 25.21
CA LEU A 124 3.16 63.09 26.53
C LEU A 124 4.28 63.13 27.59
N LEU A 125 5.17 62.14 27.57
CA LEU A 125 6.25 61.99 28.54
C LEU A 125 7.58 62.61 28.10
N SER A 126 7.72 63.04 26.85
CA SER A 126 8.92 63.74 26.37
C SER A 126 8.76 65.26 26.34
N ASN A 127 7.56 65.78 26.62
CA ASN A 127 7.30 67.21 26.63
C ASN A 127 7.76 67.85 27.94
N GLU A 128 8.80 68.67 27.86
CA GLU A 128 9.41 69.36 29.01
C GLU A 128 8.40 70.22 29.82
N ARG A 129 7.32 70.71 29.18
CA ARG A 129 6.26 71.48 29.88
C ARG A 129 5.49 70.64 30.90
N ASN A 130 5.42 69.32 30.69
CA ASN A 130 4.75 68.41 31.62
C ASN A 130 5.65 68.08 32.82
N HIS A 131 6.93 68.47 32.77
CA HIS A 131 7.93 68.17 33.80
C HIS A 131 8.26 69.38 34.69
N GLU A 132 7.52 70.48 34.61
CA GLU A 132 7.79 71.70 35.40
C GLU A 132 7.83 71.46 36.91
N SER A 133 7.10 70.44 37.39
CA SER A 133 7.08 70.03 38.80
C SER A 133 8.14 68.99 39.18
N TRP A 134 8.90 68.49 38.21
CA TRP A 134 9.84 67.38 38.39
C TRP A 134 11.29 67.90 38.50
N PRO A 135 12.13 67.27 39.34
CA PRO A 135 13.57 67.53 39.30
C PRO A 135 14.14 67.18 37.93
N LYS A 136 15.09 67.99 37.44
CA LYS A 136 15.68 67.83 36.10
C LYS A 136 16.25 66.42 35.86
N VAL A 137 16.87 65.82 36.87
CA VAL A 137 17.39 64.45 36.81
C VAL A 137 16.29 63.41 36.55
N VAL A 138 15.10 63.58 37.14
CA VAL A 138 13.95 62.69 36.95
C VAL A 138 13.33 62.91 35.57
N SER A 139 13.24 64.16 35.12
CA SER A 139 12.81 64.50 33.76
C SER A 139 13.71 63.82 32.71
N ASP A 140 15.03 64.00 32.83
CA ASP A 140 16.00 63.42 31.91
C ASP A 140 15.97 61.88 31.93
N ASP A 141 15.76 61.28 33.11
CA ASP A 141 15.66 59.83 33.27
C ASP A 141 14.37 59.26 32.65
N VAL A 142 13.22 59.92 32.84
CA VAL A 142 11.94 59.52 32.22
C VAL A 142 12.01 59.62 30.70
N VAL A 143 12.56 60.70 30.16
CA VAL A 143 12.77 60.87 28.72
C VAL A 143 13.65 59.75 28.17
N ARG A 144 14.74 59.39 28.86
CA ARG A 144 15.60 58.27 28.47
C ARG A 144 14.84 56.94 28.45
N HIS A 145 14.09 56.60 29.50
CA HIS A 145 13.33 55.35 29.56
C HIS A 145 12.25 55.26 28.49
N VAL A 146 11.59 56.38 28.17
CA VAL A 146 10.57 56.44 27.11
C VAL A 146 11.19 56.26 25.73
N HIS A 147 12.40 56.81 25.49
CA HIS A 147 13.17 56.54 24.28
C HIS A 147 13.63 55.08 24.18
N THR A 148 14.06 54.46 25.27
CA THR A 148 14.38 53.03 25.31
C THR A 148 13.14 52.19 24.99
N LEU A 149 12.00 52.49 25.62
CA LEU A 149 10.74 51.80 25.36
C LEU A 149 10.30 51.91 23.89
N LYS A 150 10.41 53.11 23.30
CA LYS A 150 10.13 53.33 21.88
C LYS A 150 11.03 52.46 20.99
N THR A 151 12.32 52.42 21.31
CA THR A 151 13.31 51.60 20.60
C THR A 151 13.00 50.11 20.71
N ASP A 152 12.72 49.61 21.91
CA ASP A 152 12.41 48.21 22.16
C ASP A 152 11.11 47.79 21.45
N VAL A 153 10.06 48.60 21.53
CA VAL A 153 8.77 48.34 20.86
C VAL A 153 8.93 48.35 19.35
N TYR A 154 9.76 49.25 18.80
CA TYR A 154 10.08 49.28 17.37
C TYR A 154 10.79 48.00 16.91
N VAL A 155 11.80 47.55 17.66
CA VAL A 155 12.54 46.31 17.37
C VAL A 155 11.63 45.08 17.49
N ILE A 156 10.83 44.97 18.56
CA ILE A 156 9.89 43.85 18.78
C ILE A 156 8.84 43.80 17.67
N THR A 157 8.29 44.95 17.28
CA THR A 157 7.31 45.02 16.19
C THR A 157 7.94 44.55 14.86
N GLY A 158 9.21 44.88 14.61
CA GLY A 158 9.96 44.33 13.49
C GLY A 158 10.09 42.81 13.57
N GLN A 159 10.60 42.30 14.70
CA GLN A 159 10.87 40.87 14.89
C GLN A 159 9.60 40.01 14.72
N THR A 160 8.46 40.50 15.22
CA THR A 160 7.17 39.80 15.04
C THR A 160 6.68 39.76 13.59
N LYS A 161 7.15 40.70 12.75
CA LYS A 161 6.93 40.71 11.29
C LYS A 161 8.03 39.97 10.51
N GLY A 162 8.99 39.34 11.20
CA GLY A 162 10.13 38.66 10.58
C GLY A 162 11.19 39.61 10.01
N LYS A 163 11.19 40.88 10.43
CA LYS A 163 12.13 41.91 9.96
C LYS A 163 12.99 42.45 11.09
N THR A 164 14.26 42.66 10.84
CA THR A 164 15.16 43.31 11.78
C THR A 164 15.13 44.81 11.49
N LEU A 165 14.54 45.57 12.40
CA LEU A 165 14.48 47.02 12.30
C LEU A 165 15.59 47.64 13.15
N LEU A 166 16.36 48.55 12.54
CA LEU A 166 17.49 49.22 13.15
C LEU A 166 17.00 50.55 13.75
N PRO A 167 17.00 50.71 15.08
CA PRO A 167 16.52 51.94 15.70
C PRO A 167 17.50 53.09 15.48
N LEU A 168 16.97 54.29 15.27
CA LEU A 168 17.76 55.52 15.13
C LEU A 168 18.08 56.13 16.51
N PRO A 169 19.24 56.80 16.66
CA PRO A 169 19.63 57.40 17.93
C PRO A 169 18.75 58.58 18.33
N VAL A 170 18.68 58.85 19.63
CA VAL A 170 17.97 59.99 20.22
C VAL A 170 18.49 61.30 19.61
N GLY A 171 17.60 62.11 19.03
CA GLY A 171 17.98 63.35 18.35
C GLY A 171 18.39 63.21 16.89
N ALA A 172 18.20 62.04 16.25
CA ALA A 172 18.42 61.86 14.81
C ALA A 172 17.63 62.84 13.92
N GLU A 173 16.52 63.39 14.42
CA GLU A 173 15.75 64.48 13.78
C GLU A 173 16.59 65.75 13.59
N LYS A 174 17.55 66.02 14.49
CA LYS A 174 18.47 67.17 14.41
C LYS A 174 19.57 66.99 13.36
N ILE A 175 19.78 65.77 12.85
CA ILE A 175 20.80 65.43 11.84
C ILE A 175 20.33 65.83 10.42
N GLU A 176 19.02 65.97 10.19
CA GLU A 176 18.49 66.44 8.90
C GLU A 176 18.71 67.95 8.68
N GLU A 177 18.61 68.76 9.74
CA GLU A 177 18.48 70.22 9.66
C GLU A 177 19.72 71.03 10.10
N ALA A 178 20.76 70.40 10.67
CA ALA A 178 21.91 71.12 11.23
C ALA A 178 23.14 71.15 10.29
N ASP A 179 23.81 72.31 10.24
CA ASP A 179 25.13 72.51 9.62
C ASP A 179 26.18 71.60 10.28
N ASP A 180 27.03 70.96 9.45
CA ASP A 180 28.09 70.03 9.86
C ASP A 180 28.95 70.53 11.04
N GLN A 181 29.17 71.84 11.14
CA GLN A 181 30.02 72.47 12.16
C GLN A 181 29.41 72.54 13.57
N LYS A 182 28.08 72.50 13.72
CA LYS A 182 27.43 72.50 15.05
C LYS A 182 27.34 71.10 15.66
N ILE A 183 27.35 70.08 14.81
CA ILE A 183 27.20 68.67 15.21
C ILE A 183 28.53 68.10 15.74
N GLU A 184 29.68 68.54 15.21
CA GLU A 184 31.01 68.12 15.69
C GLU A 184 31.25 68.41 17.18
N SER A 185 30.60 69.43 17.73
CA SER A 185 30.70 69.81 19.15
C SER A 185 29.78 69.02 20.09
N ASP A 186 28.79 68.28 19.57
CA ASP A 186 27.81 67.56 20.40
C ASP A 186 28.29 66.13 20.73
N ARG A 187 29.19 66.02 21.73
CA ARG A 187 29.73 64.74 22.20
C ARG A 187 28.65 63.75 22.64
N LEU A 188 27.49 64.22 23.10
CA LEU A 188 26.40 63.35 23.55
C LEU A 188 25.71 62.65 22.37
N LEU A 189 25.54 63.35 21.24
CA LEU A 189 25.02 62.76 20.01
C LEU A 189 26.00 61.73 19.44
N ILE A 190 27.29 62.03 19.44
CA ILE A 190 28.34 61.11 18.94
C ILE A 190 28.35 59.81 19.78
N HIS A 191 28.35 59.90 21.11
CA HIS A 191 28.30 58.70 21.96
C HIS A 191 26.99 57.90 21.80
N SER A 192 25.88 58.57 21.51
CA SER A 192 24.60 57.90 21.22
C SER A 192 24.66 57.15 19.88
N ILE A 193 25.29 57.74 18.86
CA ILE A 193 25.53 57.09 17.57
C ILE A 193 26.46 55.87 17.75
N GLU A 194 27.55 56.02 18.50
CA GLU A 194 28.50 54.93 18.77
C GLU A 194 27.83 53.75 19.49
N SER A 195 27.02 54.03 20.52
CA SER A 195 26.26 53.01 21.24
C SER A 195 25.28 52.29 20.32
N MET A 196 24.60 53.03 19.45
CA MET A 196 23.64 52.45 18.51
C MET A 196 24.31 51.57 17.44
N VAL A 197 25.51 51.95 16.97
CA VAL A 197 26.31 51.11 16.06
C VAL A 197 26.68 49.78 16.71
N ILE A 198 26.98 49.75 18.02
CA ILE A 198 27.23 48.51 18.76
C ILE A 198 25.97 47.64 18.78
N ASP A 199 24.81 48.22 19.09
CA ASP A 199 23.54 47.48 19.11
C ASP A 199 23.17 46.94 17.72
N TRP A 200 23.34 47.74 16.66
CA TRP A 200 23.17 47.29 15.28
C TRP A 200 24.12 46.14 14.94
N THR A 201 25.36 46.18 15.43
CA THR A 201 26.34 45.10 15.24
C THR A 201 25.84 43.79 15.82
N HIS A 202 25.32 43.81 17.05
CA HIS A 202 24.78 42.62 17.69
C HIS A 202 23.56 42.08 16.94
N GLN A 203 22.58 42.95 16.64
CA GLN A 203 21.36 42.54 15.93
C GLN A 203 21.64 41.96 14.54
N ILE A 204 22.55 42.58 13.77
CA ILE A 204 22.90 42.11 12.42
C ILE A 204 23.69 40.80 12.50
N ARG A 205 24.64 40.68 13.43
CA ARG A 205 25.39 39.42 13.63
C ARG A 205 24.46 38.27 13.99
N ASP A 206 23.43 38.51 14.80
CA ASP A 206 22.45 37.48 15.16
C ASP A 206 21.65 37.01 13.94
N VAL A 207 21.33 37.91 12.99
CA VAL A 207 20.71 37.53 11.70
C VAL A 207 21.68 36.75 10.81
N LEU A 208 22.94 37.18 10.72
CA LEU A 208 23.96 36.53 9.89
C LEU A 208 24.29 35.12 10.37
N LYS A 209 24.33 34.91 11.70
CA LYS A 209 24.61 33.60 12.33
C LYS A 209 23.49 32.56 12.17
N ARG A 210 22.28 32.96 11.75
CA ARG A 210 21.19 32.01 11.54
C ARG A 210 21.55 31.04 10.43
N ASP A 211 21.40 29.76 10.73
CA ASP A 211 21.70 28.66 9.84
C ASP A 211 20.45 27.82 9.60
N SER A 212 20.27 27.36 8.37
CA SER A 212 19.08 26.59 7.98
C SER A 212 19.12 25.15 8.49
N ALA A 213 20.31 24.63 8.83
CA ALA A 213 20.48 23.30 9.40
C ALA A 213 20.01 23.17 10.86
N GLN A 214 19.75 24.28 11.58
CA GLN A 214 19.43 24.25 13.02
C GLN A 214 18.25 23.33 13.37
N PRO A 215 17.09 23.36 12.67
CA PRO A 215 15.98 22.47 12.98
C PRO A 215 16.36 20.99 12.86
N LEU A 216 17.17 20.62 11.86
CA LEU A 216 17.67 19.25 11.70
C LEU A 216 18.61 18.84 12.84
N LEU A 217 19.48 19.77 13.28
CA LEU A 217 20.41 19.54 14.40
C LEU A 217 19.69 19.41 15.75
N GLU A 218 18.56 20.09 15.91
CA GLU A 218 17.66 19.97 17.07
C GLU A 218 16.85 18.66 17.06
N GLY A 219 17.00 17.83 16.02
CA GLY A 219 16.29 16.57 15.86
C GLY A 219 14.85 16.73 15.36
N LEU A 220 14.50 17.92 14.86
CA LEU A 220 13.24 18.11 14.14
C LEU A 220 13.37 17.44 12.75
N ASN A 221 12.23 16.98 12.20
CA ASN A 221 12.16 16.38 10.86
C ASN A 221 11.48 17.36 9.88
N PRO A 222 12.12 18.49 9.52
CA PRO A 222 11.54 19.47 8.60
C PRO A 222 11.41 18.92 7.18
N THR A 223 10.52 19.55 6.42
CA THR A 223 10.30 19.33 4.99
C THR A 223 11.05 20.39 4.17
N PRO A 224 11.27 20.18 2.85
CA PRO A 224 12.04 21.09 1.99
C PRO A 224 11.52 22.53 1.92
N PHE A 225 10.25 22.73 2.29
CA PHE A 225 9.64 24.04 2.38
C PHE A 225 10.30 24.93 3.44
N VAL A 226 10.88 24.34 4.49
CA VAL A 226 11.58 25.06 5.55
C VAL A 226 12.85 25.72 5.01
N GLU A 227 13.68 25.00 4.26
CA GLU A 227 14.86 25.57 3.59
C GLU A 227 14.46 26.71 2.63
N ILE A 228 13.42 26.52 1.81
CA ILE A 228 12.94 27.54 0.86
C ILE A 228 12.43 28.80 1.59
N GLU A 229 11.61 28.62 2.62
CA GLU A 229 11.05 29.73 3.39
C GLU A 229 12.13 30.44 4.22
N PHE A 230 13.11 29.70 4.74
CA PHE A 230 14.26 30.25 5.44
C PHE A 230 15.04 31.20 4.54
N TRP A 231 15.45 30.78 3.34
CA TRP A 231 16.22 31.62 2.42
C TRP A 231 15.41 32.81 1.89
N LYS A 232 14.12 32.63 1.63
CA LYS A 232 13.21 33.73 1.29
C LYS A 232 13.11 34.76 2.42
N THR A 233 12.93 34.31 3.65
CA THR A 233 12.82 35.19 4.83
C THR A 233 14.16 35.87 5.11
N LYS A 234 15.28 35.15 5.01
CA LYS A 234 16.63 35.70 5.16
C LYS A 234 16.94 36.76 4.11
N ALA A 235 16.60 36.52 2.84
CA ALA A 235 16.78 37.50 1.76
C ALA A 235 15.96 38.78 1.98
N THR A 236 14.66 38.63 2.28
CA THR A 236 13.77 39.79 2.54
C THR A 236 14.15 40.58 3.80
N ASN A 237 14.64 39.89 4.84
CA ASN A 237 15.13 40.55 6.04
C ASN A 237 16.45 41.31 5.79
N LEU A 238 17.41 40.69 5.10
CA LEU A 238 18.68 41.33 4.74
C LEU A 238 18.47 42.50 3.77
N GLU A 239 17.50 42.41 2.86
CA GLU A 239 17.09 43.51 1.98
C GLU A 239 16.54 44.68 2.79
N CYS A 240 15.67 44.39 3.78
CA CYS A 240 15.16 45.40 4.71
C CYS A 240 16.29 46.07 5.52
N ILE A 241 17.27 45.31 5.99
CA ILE A 241 18.45 45.85 6.70
C ILE A 241 19.27 46.72 5.76
N TYR A 242 19.52 46.27 4.53
CA TYR A 242 20.28 47.01 3.53
C TYR A 242 19.62 48.35 3.16
N ASP A 243 18.30 48.36 2.96
CA ASP A 243 17.55 49.58 2.66
C ASP A 243 17.60 50.58 3.83
N GLN A 244 17.51 50.11 5.07
CA GLN A 244 17.68 50.93 6.28
C GLN A 244 19.09 51.52 6.37
N LEU A 245 20.14 50.73 6.09
CA LEU A 245 21.53 51.21 6.09
C LEU A 245 21.80 52.21 4.95
N LYS A 246 21.01 52.16 3.87
CA LYS A 246 21.12 53.06 2.72
C LYS A 246 20.40 54.40 2.96
N GLU A 247 19.55 54.50 3.97
CA GLU A 247 18.76 55.69 4.26
C GLU A 247 19.67 56.93 4.45
N PRO A 248 19.31 58.11 3.91
CA PRO A 248 20.18 59.30 3.97
C PRO A 248 20.56 59.70 5.39
N LYS A 249 19.70 59.44 6.39
CA LYS A 249 19.97 59.65 7.81
C LYS A 249 21.16 58.83 8.30
N VAL A 250 21.17 57.54 7.98
CA VAL A 250 22.23 56.61 8.37
C VAL A 250 23.53 56.90 7.62
N ARG A 251 23.45 57.32 6.35
CA ARG A 251 24.62 57.77 5.58
C ARG A 251 25.30 58.98 6.21
N LYS A 252 24.53 60.00 6.60
CA LYS A 252 25.06 61.17 7.32
C LYS A 252 25.71 60.78 8.65
N MET A 253 25.12 59.83 9.40
CA MET A 253 25.74 59.29 10.62
C MET A 253 27.11 58.64 10.34
N ALA A 254 27.21 57.87 9.26
CA ALA A 254 28.46 57.25 8.85
C ALA A 254 29.52 58.29 8.43
N GLU A 255 29.13 59.33 7.68
CA GLU A 255 30.01 60.45 7.29
C GLU A 255 30.53 61.23 8.51
N LEU A 256 29.67 61.46 9.52
CA LEU A 256 30.07 62.10 10.77
C LEU A 256 31.10 61.26 11.55
N LEU A 257 30.85 59.94 11.68
CA LEU A 257 31.79 59.02 12.33
C LEU A 257 33.15 58.96 11.58
N GLU A 258 33.13 59.08 10.25
CA GLU A 258 34.34 59.13 9.42
C GLU A 258 35.13 60.43 9.62
N LYS A 259 34.45 61.59 9.58
CA LYS A 259 35.06 62.92 9.79
C LYS A 259 35.72 63.02 11.17
N ILE A 260 35.05 62.49 12.20
CA ILE A 260 35.52 62.50 13.59
C ILE A 260 36.61 61.43 13.85
N LYS A 261 36.85 60.52 12.89
CA LYS A 261 37.75 59.36 13.04
C LYS A 261 37.40 58.50 14.28
N SER A 262 36.11 58.24 14.50
CA SER A 262 35.66 57.38 15.59
C SER A 262 36.19 55.94 15.42
N SER A 263 36.50 55.28 16.53
CA SER A 263 36.93 53.87 16.56
C SER A 263 35.84 52.90 16.07
N TYR A 264 34.57 53.33 16.02
CA TYR A 264 33.45 52.50 15.61
C TYR A 264 33.12 52.57 14.11
N TYR A 265 33.70 53.52 13.37
CA TYR A 265 33.50 53.63 11.92
C TYR A 265 33.99 52.38 11.14
N PRO A 266 35.18 51.79 11.42
CA PRO A 266 35.60 50.56 10.76
C PRO A 266 34.63 49.40 11.00
N VAL A 267 34.10 49.27 12.22
CA VAL A 267 33.12 48.24 12.58
C VAL A 267 31.83 48.40 11.79
N PHE A 268 31.33 49.63 11.67
CA PHE A 268 30.16 49.94 10.84
C PHE A 268 30.39 49.58 9.36
N LYS A 269 31.57 49.90 8.82
CA LYS A 269 31.95 49.58 7.44
C LYS A 269 32.03 48.07 7.19
N ASP A 270 32.60 47.32 8.14
CA ASP A 270 32.68 45.87 8.06
C ASP A 270 31.28 45.24 8.06
N ILE A 271 30.38 45.69 8.95
CA ILE A 271 28.99 45.21 8.98
C ILE A 271 28.26 45.50 7.68
N PHE A 272 28.42 46.70 7.12
CA PHE A 272 27.81 47.05 5.85
C PHE A 272 28.29 46.14 4.71
N ARG A 273 29.60 45.83 4.67
CA ARG A 273 30.17 44.86 3.72
C ARG A 273 29.61 43.47 3.94
N ASP A 274 29.54 43.01 5.18
CA ASP A 274 29.06 41.67 5.54
C ASP A 274 27.57 41.51 5.18
N VAL A 275 26.74 42.56 5.37
CA VAL A 275 25.34 42.59 4.95
C VAL A 275 25.20 42.53 3.43
N ILE A 276 26.02 43.26 2.67
CA ILE A 276 26.00 43.21 1.20
C ILE A 276 26.33 41.79 0.72
N ALA A 277 27.40 41.20 1.24
CA ALA A 277 27.83 39.86 0.86
C ALA A 277 26.75 38.81 1.20
N ALA A 278 26.17 38.87 2.40
CA ALA A 278 25.10 37.95 2.81
C ALA A 278 23.80 38.16 2.03
N LEU A 279 23.49 39.41 1.62
CA LEU A 279 22.32 39.72 0.79
C LEU A 279 22.48 39.19 -0.64
N GLU A 280 23.67 39.33 -1.22
CA GLU A 280 24.00 38.77 -2.54
C GLU A 280 23.87 37.24 -2.52
N GLU A 281 24.44 36.60 -1.50
CA GLU A 281 24.30 35.17 -1.26
C GLU A 281 22.83 34.73 -1.10
N ALA A 282 22.07 35.40 -0.22
CA ALA A 282 20.69 35.02 0.04
C ALA A 282 19.78 35.23 -1.19
N ARG A 283 20.05 36.25 -2.02
CA ARG A 283 19.33 36.50 -3.27
C ARG A 283 19.61 35.44 -4.32
N ASP A 284 20.87 35.05 -4.51
CA ASP A 284 21.26 33.98 -5.44
C ASP A 284 20.57 32.67 -5.07
N ILE A 285 20.69 32.26 -3.81
CA ILE A 285 20.09 31.01 -3.32
C ILE A 285 18.57 31.04 -3.45
N ASN A 286 17.90 32.12 -3.02
CA ASN A 286 16.45 32.24 -3.12
C ASN A 286 15.97 32.26 -4.59
N MET A 287 16.76 32.80 -5.51
CA MET A 287 16.44 32.79 -6.94
C MET A 287 16.44 31.37 -7.51
N TYR A 288 17.45 30.56 -7.18
CA TYR A 288 17.59 29.19 -7.68
C TYR A 288 16.72 28.16 -6.93
N LEU A 289 16.37 28.39 -5.65
CA LEU A 289 15.43 27.53 -4.92
C LEU A 289 13.96 27.79 -5.27
N ARG A 290 13.64 28.89 -5.96
CA ARG A 290 12.25 29.22 -6.31
C ARG A 290 11.56 28.21 -7.25
N PRO A 291 12.21 27.68 -8.31
CA PRO A 291 11.56 26.76 -9.25
C PRO A 291 11.20 25.40 -8.65
N ILE A 292 12.04 24.86 -7.74
CA ILE A 292 11.80 23.53 -7.15
C ILE A 292 10.58 23.52 -6.22
N ARG A 293 10.18 24.68 -5.69
CA ARG A 293 9.00 24.82 -4.84
C ARG A 293 7.74 24.24 -5.48
N HIS A 294 7.47 24.54 -6.75
CA HIS A 294 6.27 24.03 -7.42
C HIS A 294 6.33 22.51 -7.59
N GLN A 295 7.50 21.95 -7.88
CA GLN A 295 7.67 20.50 -7.96
C GLN A 295 7.45 19.82 -6.60
N PHE A 296 7.83 20.45 -5.49
CA PHE A 296 7.51 19.95 -4.15
C PHE A 296 6.02 20.07 -3.83
N GLU A 297 5.35 21.16 -4.23
CA GLU A 297 3.90 21.33 -4.08
C GLU A 297 3.13 20.25 -4.88
N ASP A 298 3.55 19.99 -6.12
CA ASP A 298 2.97 18.94 -6.99
C ASP A 298 3.20 17.54 -6.39
N PHE A 299 4.41 17.28 -5.89
CA PHE A 299 4.74 16.02 -5.21
C PHE A 299 3.94 15.84 -3.91
N GLU A 300 3.68 16.92 -3.16
CA GLU A 300 2.90 16.85 -1.93
C GLU A 300 1.41 16.56 -2.18
N GLN A 301 0.88 17.05 -3.32
CA GLN A 301 -0.51 16.86 -3.73
C GLN A 301 -0.78 15.54 -4.46
N ALA A 302 0.25 14.94 -5.07
CA ALA A 302 0.12 13.65 -5.75
C ALA A 302 -0.20 12.52 -4.77
N GLU A 303 -0.96 11.53 -5.24
CA GLU A 303 -1.12 10.27 -4.51
C GLU A 303 0.21 9.53 -4.49
N PHE A 304 0.55 8.95 -3.34
CA PHE A 304 1.89 8.42 -3.12
C PHE A 304 2.25 7.30 -4.11
N ASP A 305 1.29 6.48 -4.54
CA ASP A 305 1.54 5.41 -5.51
C ASP A 305 1.75 5.90 -6.95
N GLU A 306 1.51 7.18 -7.23
CA GLU A 306 1.81 7.84 -8.50
C GLU A 306 3.03 8.78 -8.40
N CYS A 307 3.76 8.79 -7.28
CA CYS A 307 4.88 9.71 -7.05
C CYS A 307 6.18 9.35 -7.79
N GLU A 308 6.34 8.12 -8.27
CA GLU A 308 7.57 7.63 -8.90
C GLU A 308 8.07 8.51 -10.07
N PRO A 309 7.23 8.97 -11.02
CA PRO A 309 7.66 9.79 -12.15
C PRO A 309 8.18 11.18 -11.75
N TYR A 310 7.86 11.68 -10.56
CA TYR A 310 8.28 12.99 -10.08
C TYR A 310 9.69 12.97 -9.46
N LEU A 311 10.20 11.80 -9.06
CA LEU A 311 11.47 11.67 -8.34
C LEU A 311 12.68 12.07 -9.19
N ALA A 312 12.75 11.61 -10.44
CA ALA A 312 13.84 11.93 -11.34
C ALA A 312 13.87 13.43 -11.74
N PRO A 313 12.74 14.07 -12.14
CA PRO A 313 12.69 15.52 -12.36
C PRO A 313 13.08 16.37 -11.15
N LEU A 314 12.68 15.95 -9.94
CA LEU A 314 13.09 16.61 -8.69
C LEU A 314 14.60 16.58 -8.53
N MET A 315 15.22 15.39 -8.66
CA MET A 315 16.67 15.24 -8.52
C MET A 315 17.43 16.01 -9.61
N HIS A 316 16.93 16.01 -10.84
CA HIS A 316 17.47 16.81 -11.94
C HIS A 316 17.50 18.31 -11.60
N THR A 317 16.41 18.83 -11.05
CA THR A 317 16.32 20.24 -10.64
C THR A 317 17.29 20.56 -9.51
N VAL A 318 17.46 19.66 -8.54
CA VAL A 318 18.48 19.78 -7.48
C VAL A 318 19.89 19.86 -8.06
N CYS A 319 20.22 19.03 -9.05
CA CYS A 319 21.52 19.10 -9.75
C CYS A 319 21.70 20.43 -10.49
N LEU A 320 20.67 20.97 -11.14
CA LEU A 320 20.73 22.29 -11.80
C LEU A 320 20.93 23.43 -10.80
N ILE A 321 20.30 23.36 -9.62
CA ILE A 321 20.50 24.34 -8.55
C ILE A 321 21.96 24.31 -8.09
N TRP A 322 22.52 23.11 -7.92
CA TRP A 322 23.92 22.91 -7.54
C TRP A 322 24.91 23.46 -8.58
N THR A 323 24.63 23.32 -9.88
CA THR A 323 25.54 23.79 -10.93
C THR A 323 25.45 25.29 -11.18
N HIS A 324 24.26 25.88 -11.09
CA HIS A 324 24.05 27.29 -11.47
C HIS A 324 24.13 28.28 -10.30
N SER A 325 23.86 27.86 -9.07
CA SER A 325 24.03 28.75 -7.90
C SER A 325 25.49 28.86 -7.51
N GLN A 326 25.95 30.09 -7.33
CA GLN A 326 27.33 30.37 -6.94
C GLN A 326 27.58 30.10 -5.46
N TYR A 327 26.55 30.24 -4.63
CA TYR A 327 26.64 30.13 -3.18
C TYR A 327 26.00 28.84 -2.63
N TYR A 328 25.04 28.23 -3.32
CA TYR A 328 24.40 27.00 -2.84
C TYR A 328 25.25 25.74 -3.05
N ASN A 329 26.27 25.81 -3.90
CA ASN A 329 27.17 24.72 -4.27
C ASN A 329 28.17 24.30 -3.16
N THR A 330 27.68 24.18 -1.93
CA THR A 330 28.43 23.75 -0.75
C THR A 330 27.84 22.47 -0.16
N PRO A 331 28.67 21.47 0.22
CA PRO A 331 28.20 20.18 0.74
C PRO A 331 27.22 20.31 1.92
N ALA A 332 27.45 21.24 2.84
CA ALA A 332 26.59 21.41 4.01
C ALA A 332 25.14 21.77 3.64
N ARG A 333 24.92 22.60 2.62
CA ARG A 333 23.59 23.08 2.22
C ARG A 333 22.81 22.03 1.44
N ILE A 334 23.48 21.37 0.49
CA ILE A 334 22.83 20.32 -0.29
C ILE A 334 22.45 19.12 0.58
N ILE A 335 23.24 18.80 1.62
CA ILE A 335 22.89 17.76 2.60
C ILE A 335 21.58 18.11 3.30
N VAL A 336 21.39 19.36 3.75
CA VAL A 336 20.15 19.82 4.39
C VAL A 336 18.95 19.60 3.47
N LEU A 337 19.01 20.08 2.24
CA LEU A 337 17.90 19.92 1.29
C LEU A 337 17.59 18.45 0.99
N LEU A 338 18.62 17.62 0.77
CA LEU A 338 18.41 16.20 0.51
C LEU A 338 17.86 15.45 1.74
N GLN A 339 18.28 15.81 2.96
CA GLN A 339 17.70 15.28 4.20
C GLN A 339 16.22 15.67 4.35
N GLU A 340 15.89 16.93 4.06
CA GLU A 340 14.51 17.42 4.08
C GLU A 340 13.65 16.71 3.03
N MET A 341 14.18 16.46 1.83
CA MET A 341 13.50 15.67 0.79
C MET A 341 13.24 14.23 1.27
N CYS A 342 14.23 13.60 1.91
CA CYS A 342 14.04 12.29 2.54
C CYS A 342 12.90 12.33 3.57
N ASN A 343 12.85 13.36 4.41
CA ASN A 343 11.81 13.52 5.42
C ASN A 343 10.41 13.69 4.79
N MET A 344 10.31 14.44 3.70
CA MET A 344 9.05 14.61 2.96
C MET A 344 8.55 13.27 2.38
N ILE A 345 9.45 12.50 1.75
CA ILE A 345 9.10 11.17 1.21
C ILE A 345 8.68 10.21 2.34
N ILE A 346 9.39 10.23 3.48
CA ILE A 346 9.01 9.43 4.66
C ILE A 346 7.63 9.83 5.18
N ASN A 347 7.32 11.13 5.24
CA ASN A 347 6.02 11.60 5.71
C ASN A 347 4.89 11.17 4.77
N GLN A 348 5.10 11.28 3.45
CA GLN A 348 4.16 10.78 2.45
C GLN A 348 3.93 9.27 2.56
N ALA A 349 5.01 8.50 2.67
CA ALA A 349 4.94 7.04 2.86
C ALA A 349 4.17 6.66 4.14
N ARG A 350 4.41 7.39 5.25
CA ARG A 350 3.69 7.17 6.52
C ARG A 350 2.20 7.51 6.40
N ASN A 351 1.84 8.56 5.68
CA ASN A 351 0.44 8.92 5.45
C ASN A 351 -0.26 7.89 4.55
N TYR A 352 0.43 7.35 3.54
CA TYR A 352 -0.12 6.35 2.63
C TYR A 352 -0.35 4.98 3.31
N LEU A 353 0.60 4.55 4.15
CA LEU A 353 0.54 3.24 4.80
C LEU A 353 -0.32 3.22 6.08
N ASP A 354 -0.47 4.37 6.74
CA ASP A 354 -1.04 4.54 8.09
C ASP A 354 -0.54 3.48 9.11
N PRO A 355 0.42 3.83 9.98
CA PRO A 355 0.96 2.89 10.96
C PRO A 355 -0.07 2.26 11.90
N ALA A 356 -1.25 2.88 12.10
CA ALA A 356 -2.30 2.37 12.97
C ALA A 356 -3.18 1.30 12.31
N GLU A 357 -3.26 1.31 10.98
CA GLU A 357 -4.14 0.44 10.18
C GLU A 357 -3.39 -0.67 9.44
N ILE A 358 -2.07 -0.55 9.27
CA ILE A 358 -1.26 -1.49 8.48
C ILE A 358 -1.46 -2.98 8.84
N PHE A 359 -1.61 -3.31 10.13
CA PHE A 359 -1.84 -4.68 10.62
C PHE A 359 -3.33 -5.00 10.88
N LYS A 360 -4.24 -4.04 10.71
CA LYS A 360 -5.69 -4.19 10.96
C LYS A 360 -6.51 -4.27 9.68
N GLY A 361 -6.01 -3.70 8.59
CA GLY A 361 -6.61 -3.79 7.27
C GLY A 361 -6.51 -5.19 6.65
N GLU A 362 -7.00 -5.32 5.42
CA GLU A 362 -6.86 -6.55 4.64
C GLU A 362 -5.37 -6.76 4.27
N LEU A 363 -4.82 -7.92 4.65
CA LEU A 363 -3.37 -8.17 4.54
C LEU A 363 -2.86 -8.12 3.09
N GLU A 364 -3.65 -8.60 2.12
CA GLU A 364 -3.27 -8.59 0.70
C GLU A 364 -3.17 -7.14 0.17
N GLU A 365 -4.14 -6.28 0.49
CA GLU A 365 -4.10 -4.86 0.11
C GLU A 365 -2.94 -4.14 0.81
N SER A 366 -2.73 -4.39 2.11
CA SER A 366 -1.61 -3.82 2.86
C SER A 366 -0.26 -4.22 2.27
N ILE A 367 -0.08 -5.47 1.86
CA ILE A 367 1.17 -5.95 1.23
C ILE A 367 1.43 -5.20 -0.07
N ASP A 368 0.44 -5.06 -0.95
CA ASP A 368 0.61 -4.33 -2.21
C ASP A 368 0.98 -2.86 -1.98
N LYS A 369 0.37 -2.21 -0.99
CA LYS A 369 0.74 -0.85 -0.58
C LYS A 369 2.18 -0.76 -0.05
N ILE A 370 2.60 -1.73 0.78
CA ILE A 370 3.98 -1.78 1.30
C ILE A 370 4.98 -2.04 0.16
N LYS A 371 4.68 -2.95 -0.77
CA LYS A 371 5.52 -3.23 -1.96
C LYS A 371 5.71 -1.99 -2.81
N LYS A 372 4.62 -1.28 -3.13
CA LYS A 372 4.69 0.02 -3.83
C LYS A 372 5.55 1.02 -3.07
N THR A 373 5.39 1.10 -1.74
CA THR A 373 6.19 2.01 -0.91
C THR A 373 7.67 1.68 -0.96
N VAL A 374 8.04 0.42 -0.77
CA VAL A 374 9.44 -0.04 -0.86
C VAL A 374 10.01 0.23 -2.25
N HIS A 375 9.25 0.00 -3.31
CA HIS A 375 9.64 0.31 -4.70
C HIS A 375 9.93 1.80 -4.90
N ILE A 376 9.04 2.69 -4.47
CA ILE A 376 9.23 4.14 -4.56
C ILE A 376 10.46 4.60 -3.75
N LEU A 377 10.67 4.03 -2.57
CA LEU A 377 11.83 4.35 -1.74
C LEU A 377 13.15 3.95 -2.43
N HIS A 378 13.19 2.75 -3.03
CA HIS A 378 14.35 2.34 -3.82
C HIS A 378 14.53 3.20 -5.07
N SER A 379 13.45 3.55 -5.76
CA SER A 379 13.48 4.40 -6.96
C SER A 379 14.06 5.78 -6.68
N TYR A 380 13.76 6.39 -5.53
CA TYR A 380 14.38 7.66 -5.12
C TYR A 380 15.88 7.51 -4.88
N ARG A 381 16.29 6.40 -4.25
CA ARG A 381 17.70 6.12 -4.00
C ARG A 381 18.47 5.89 -5.31
N GLU A 382 17.88 5.14 -6.24
CA GLU A 382 18.43 4.93 -7.57
C GLU A 382 18.54 6.26 -8.33
N ALA A 383 17.49 7.09 -8.32
CA ALA A 383 17.50 8.40 -8.95
C ALA A 383 18.63 9.30 -8.39
N TYR A 384 18.89 9.27 -7.08
CA TYR A 384 20.02 9.99 -6.48
C TYR A 384 21.37 9.50 -7.02
N GLU A 385 21.64 8.19 -7.02
CA GLU A 385 22.93 7.64 -7.48
C GLU A 385 23.13 7.90 -8.98
N ASP A 386 22.07 7.74 -9.79
CA ASP A 386 22.06 8.01 -11.21
C ASP A 386 22.45 9.46 -11.54
N HIS A 387 21.89 10.43 -10.81
CA HIS A 387 22.15 11.85 -11.02
C HIS A 387 23.51 12.27 -10.46
N ARG A 388 23.94 11.66 -9.35
CA ARG A 388 25.27 11.83 -8.77
C ARG A 388 26.35 11.36 -9.74
N ASP A 389 26.18 10.23 -10.41
CA ASP A 389 27.12 9.72 -11.41
C ASP A 389 27.14 10.59 -12.68
N LYS A 390 25.97 11.12 -13.07
CA LYS A 390 25.82 12.06 -14.19
C LYS A 390 26.26 13.48 -13.85
N MET A 391 26.67 13.79 -12.61
CA MET A 391 26.95 15.16 -12.14
C MET A 391 27.91 15.93 -13.08
N LYS A 392 28.94 15.26 -13.61
CA LYS A 392 29.92 15.84 -14.54
C LYS A 392 29.28 16.40 -15.82
N THR A 393 28.17 15.82 -16.27
CA THR A 393 27.49 16.21 -17.51
C THR A 393 26.70 17.50 -17.37
N TYR A 394 26.34 17.91 -16.14
CA TYR A 394 25.61 19.14 -15.87
C TYR A 394 26.49 20.39 -15.97
N PHE A 395 27.82 20.24 -15.85
CA PHE A 395 28.77 21.33 -16.00
C PHE A 395 29.14 21.52 -17.48
N SER A 396 28.67 22.62 -18.08
CA SER A 396 28.96 22.97 -19.48
C SER A 396 29.99 24.10 -19.55
N GLY A 397 31.11 23.88 -20.26
CA GLY A 397 32.08 24.91 -20.70
C GLY A 397 32.81 25.70 -19.58
N ASN A 398 34.13 25.52 -19.45
CA ASN A 398 35.06 26.30 -18.60
C ASN A 398 34.71 26.52 -17.10
N MET A 399 33.61 25.96 -16.57
CA MET A 399 33.27 26.00 -15.14
C MET A 399 34.04 24.91 -14.38
N GLU A 400 34.53 25.24 -13.18
CA GLU A 400 35.11 24.24 -12.27
C GLU A 400 34.04 23.22 -11.86
N VAL A 401 34.30 21.95 -12.13
CA VAL A 401 33.41 20.85 -11.77
C VAL A 401 33.48 20.66 -10.25
N ARG A 402 32.36 20.91 -9.56
CA ARG A 402 32.21 20.63 -8.13
C ARG A 402 31.32 19.43 -7.95
N GLU A 403 31.88 18.32 -7.47
CA GLU A 403 31.13 17.10 -7.19
C GLU A 403 30.57 17.11 -5.75
N TRP A 404 29.65 16.19 -5.49
CA TRP A 404 29.14 15.95 -4.14
C TRP A 404 30.17 15.16 -3.31
N GLU A 405 31.03 15.90 -2.62
CA GLU A 405 32.09 15.36 -1.75
C GLU A 405 31.59 15.14 -0.32
N PHE A 406 30.59 14.27 -0.13
CA PHE A 406 30.12 13.87 1.19
C PHE A 406 29.68 12.41 1.23
N ALA A 407 29.72 11.81 2.42
CA ALA A 407 29.26 10.44 2.60
C ALA A 407 27.73 10.36 2.49
N PRO A 408 27.14 9.45 1.68
CA PRO A 408 25.68 9.32 1.54
C PRO A 408 24.97 9.09 2.87
N LYS A 409 25.64 8.46 3.85
CA LYS A 409 25.10 8.27 5.20
C LYS A 409 24.71 9.58 5.89
N LEU A 410 25.33 10.72 5.55
CA LEU A 410 24.93 12.01 6.12
C LEU A 410 23.53 12.40 5.67
N VAL A 411 23.14 12.08 4.45
CA VAL A 411 21.81 12.36 3.91
C VAL A 411 20.80 11.28 4.30
N PHE A 412 21.17 10.02 4.09
CA PHE A 412 20.23 8.92 4.08
C PHE A 412 20.17 8.12 5.39
N ALA A 413 20.93 8.47 6.45
CA ALA A 413 20.95 7.68 7.69
C ALA A 413 19.56 7.38 8.30
N ARG A 414 18.64 8.35 8.32
CA ARG A 414 17.26 8.15 8.77
C ARG A 414 16.41 7.42 7.73
N TYR A 415 16.63 7.75 6.46
CA TYR A 415 15.92 7.20 5.32
C TYR A 415 16.17 5.70 5.16
N ASP A 416 17.44 5.28 5.14
CA ASP A 416 17.85 3.89 5.00
C ASP A 416 17.25 3.03 6.13
N LYS A 417 17.26 3.54 7.39
CA LYS A 417 16.62 2.85 8.52
C LYS A 417 15.10 2.71 8.37
N PHE A 418 14.44 3.70 7.78
CA PHE A 418 13.00 3.63 7.50
C PHE A 418 12.70 2.63 6.38
N THR A 419 13.50 2.63 5.31
CA THR A 419 13.39 1.66 4.22
C THR A 419 13.61 0.23 4.71
N GLU A 420 14.66 -0.01 5.52
CA GLU A 420 14.89 -1.31 6.17
C GLU A 420 13.69 -1.74 7.02
N ARG A 421 13.06 -0.79 7.75
CA ARG A 421 11.86 -1.08 8.54
C ARG A 421 10.67 -1.47 7.66
N ALA A 422 10.44 -0.75 6.56
CA ALA A 422 9.37 -1.06 5.62
C ALA A 422 9.56 -2.45 4.99
N VAL A 423 10.78 -2.81 4.61
CA VAL A 423 11.14 -4.16 4.11
C VAL A 423 10.90 -5.22 5.19
N THR A 424 11.30 -4.96 6.44
CA THR A 424 11.07 -5.89 7.55
C THR A 424 9.57 -6.16 7.76
N ILE A 425 8.73 -5.12 7.65
CA ILE A 425 7.27 -5.24 7.75
C ILE A 425 6.70 -6.01 6.55
N LEU A 426 7.24 -5.78 5.34
CA LEU A 426 6.85 -6.54 4.16
C LEU A 426 7.10 -8.05 4.36
N GLU A 427 8.31 -8.43 4.78
CA GLU A 427 8.67 -9.83 5.04
C GLU A 427 7.78 -10.48 6.12
N LEU A 428 7.44 -9.71 7.17
CA LEU A 428 6.52 -10.13 8.22
C LEU A 428 5.14 -10.44 7.64
N MET A 429 4.59 -9.53 6.83
CA MET A 429 3.26 -9.65 6.24
C MET A 429 3.19 -10.77 5.18
N GLU A 430 4.21 -10.91 4.34
CA GLU A 430 4.30 -12.01 3.37
C GLU A 430 4.36 -13.37 4.07
N THR A 431 5.15 -13.49 5.14
CA THR A 431 5.18 -14.67 6.00
C THR A 431 3.79 -14.93 6.60
N ALA A 432 3.09 -13.89 7.05
CA ALA A 432 1.77 -14.06 7.63
C ALA A 432 0.74 -14.62 6.62
N VAL A 433 0.73 -14.11 5.39
CA VAL A 433 -0.15 -14.62 4.32
C VAL A 433 0.12 -16.09 4.00
N GLU A 434 1.37 -16.54 4.04
CA GLU A 434 1.70 -17.96 3.86
C GLU A 434 1.11 -18.83 4.97
N PHE A 435 1.22 -18.41 6.23
CA PHE A 435 0.67 -19.15 7.37
C PHE A 435 -0.86 -19.11 7.45
N LEU A 436 -1.50 -18.05 6.95
CA LEU A 436 -2.96 -17.97 6.87
C LEU A 436 -3.57 -19.00 5.91
N LYS A 437 -2.81 -19.47 4.90
CA LYS A 437 -3.25 -20.56 4.02
C LYS A 437 -3.49 -21.87 4.78
N LEU A 438 -2.86 -22.06 5.96
CA LEU A 438 -3.01 -23.26 6.79
C LEU A 438 -4.42 -23.41 7.37
N GLU A 439 -5.23 -22.36 7.43
CA GLU A 439 -6.59 -22.41 7.98
C GLU A 439 -7.45 -23.48 7.29
N LYS A 440 -7.28 -23.64 5.97
CA LYS A 440 -8.09 -24.54 5.14
C LYS A 440 -7.36 -25.84 4.79
N VAL A 441 -6.17 -26.08 5.37
CA VAL A 441 -5.38 -27.28 5.08
C VAL A 441 -5.93 -28.44 5.88
N GLU A 442 -6.54 -29.39 5.17
CA GLU A 442 -6.96 -30.68 5.72
C GLU A 442 -6.12 -31.79 5.11
N ILE A 443 -5.42 -32.54 5.97
CA ILE A 443 -4.68 -33.72 5.59
C ILE A 443 -5.63 -34.91 5.71
N GLY A 444 -5.96 -35.52 4.57
CA GLY A 444 -6.73 -36.77 4.53
C GLY A 444 -5.90 -37.99 4.96
N ASN A 445 -6.48 -39.18 4.83
CA ASN A 445 -5.86 -40.49 5.15
C ASN A 445 -5.94 -40.93 6.63
N ILE A 446 -5.42 -42.12 6.95
CA ILE A 446 -5.62 -42.82 8.24
C ILE A 446 -5.13 -41.99 9.43
N LYS A 447 -3.95 -41.36 9.31
CA LYS A 447 -3.42 -40.43 10.33
C LYS A 447 -3.83 -38.97 10.09
N GLY A 448 -4.51 -38.69 8.99
CA GLY A 448 -4.85 -37.35 8.54
C GLY A 448 -5.60 -36.51 9.56
N ARG A 449 -6.53 -37.10 10.30
CA ARG A 449 -7.28 -36.37 11.35
C ARG A 449 -6.37 -35.84 12.46
N GLN A 450 -5.40 -36.63 12.90
CA GLN A 450 -4.44 -36.21 13.94
C GLN A 450 -3.47 -35.14 13.39
N LEU A 451 -2.97 -35.35 12.17
CA LEU A 451 -2.06 -34.42 11.51
C LEU A 451 -2.73 -33.06 11.23
N SER A 452 -3.98 -33.08 10.77
CA SER A 452 -4.78 -31.86 10.56
C SER A 452 -5.01 -31.12 11.88
N GLN A 453 -5.26 -31.83 12.98
CA GLN A 453 -5.38 -31.20 14.29
C GLN A 453 -4.08 -30.52 14.72
N TYR A 454 -2.91 -31.11 14.44
CA TYR A 454 -1.63 -30.44 14.69
C TYR A 454 -1.43 -29.19 13.84
N VAL A 455 -1.87 -29.19 12.57
CA VAL A 455 -1.83 -28.00 11.71
C VAL A 455 -2.73 -26.90 12.25
N VAL A 456 -3.96 -27.24 12.69
CA VAL A 456 -4.87 -26.28 13.34
C VAL A 456 -4.26 -25.68 14.60
N THR A 457 -3.61 -26.49 15.44
CA THR A 457 -2.91 -25.97 16.63
C THR A 457 -1.78 -25.02 16.26
N ILE A 458 -0.99 -25.32 15.21
CA ILE A 458 0.06 -24.40 14.72
C ILE A 458 -0.56 -23.09 14.21
N TYR A 459 -1.69 -23.16 13.50
CA TYR A 459 -2.41 -21.99 13.02
C TYR A 459 -2.95 -21.11 14.16
N GLU A 460 -3.53 -21.71 15.20
CA GLU A 460 -3.98 -21.00 16.40
C GLU A 460 -2.79 -20.33 17.13
N GLU A 461 -1.70 -21.06 17.35
CA GLU A 461 -0.47 -20.52 17.95
C GLU A 461 0.12 -19.37 17.10
N PHE A 462 0.08 -19.49 15.78
CA PHE A 462 0.54 -18.44 14.87
C PHE A 462 -0.32 -17.18 15.00
N ASN A 463 -1.64 -17.32 15.01
CA ASN A 463 -2.56 -16.20 15.16
C ASN A 463 -2.32 -15.44 16.47
N ASP A 464 -2.05 -16.14 17.58
CA ASP A 464 -1.73 -15.52 18.86
C ASP A 464 -0.44 -14.68 18.79
N VAL A 465 0.60 -15.18 18.10
CA VAL A 465 1.86 -14.44 17.93
C VAL A 465 1.65 -13.24 17.00
N PHE A 466 0.90 -13.40 15.91
CA PHE A 466 0.64 -12.33 14.94
C PHE A 466 -0.23 -11.21 15.53
N LYS A 467 -1.22 -11.56 16.36
CA LYS A 467 -2.15 -10.61 17.01
C LYS A 467 -1.43 -9.56 17.86
N VAL A 468 -0.25 -9.88 18.39
CA VAL A 468 0.59 -8.94 19.14
C VAL A 468 0.89 -7.68 18.32
N PHE A 469 1.13 -7.81 17.01
CA PHE A 469 1.45 -6.66 16.15
C PHE A 469 0.23 -5.75 15.91
N ALA A 470 -0.99 -6.28 15.98
CA ALA A 470 -2.22 -5.51 15.82
C ALA A 470 -2.71 -4.83 17.12
N GLU A 471 -2.38 -5.40 18.28
CA GLU A 471 -2.86 -4.94 19.60
C GLU A 471 -1.92 -3.93 20.28
N ARG A 472 -0.65 -3.88 19.91
CA ARG A 472 0.34 -3.00 20.56
C ARG A 472 0.12 -1.53 20.20
N SER A 473 0.42 -0.65 21.15
CA SER A 473 0.23 0.81 21.03
C SER A 473 1.44 1.55 20.45
N TYR A 474 2.49 0.85 20.04
CA TYR A 474 3.67 1.49 19.49
C TYR A 474 3.55 1.68 17.97
N ASP A 475 4.25 2.66 17.42
CA ASP A 475 4.37 2.86 15.97
C ASP A 475 5.32 1.80 15.38
N PRO A 476 4.84 0.88 14.51
CA PRO A 476 5.68 -0.14 13.88
C PRO A 476 6.67 0.44 12.85
N MET A 477 6.32 1.59 12.26
CA MET A 477 7.10 2.28 11.23
C MET A 477 8.15 3.23 11.80
N ASP A 478 8.19 3.44 13.12
CA ASP A 478 9.25 4.24 13.76
C ASP A 478 10.58 3.46 13.78
N PRO A 479 11.62 3.93 13.06
CA PRO A 479 12.90 3.25 13.00
C PRO A 479 13.66 3.27 14.34
N ASN A 480 13.36 4.24 15.22
CA ASN A 480 14.02 4.37 16.52
C ASN A 480 13.43 3.43 17.58
N ASN A 481 12.26 2.87 17.32
CA ASN A 481 11.60 1.97 18.25
C ASN A 481 12.23 0.57 18.20
N THR A 482 12.88 0.20 19.31
CA THR A 482 13.51 -1.11 19.50
C THR A 482 12.52 -2.20 19.92
N ALA A 483 11.33 -1.85 20.42
CA ALA A 483 10.34 -2.82 20.88
C ALA A 483 9.82 -3.69 19.73
N PHE A 484 9.49 -3.06 18.60
CA PHE A 484 9.08 -3.79 17.38
C PHE A 484 10.13 -4.80 16.93
N MET A 485 11.42 -4.43 16.92
CA MET A 485 12.48 -5.35 16.48
C MET A 485 12.65 -6.54 17.44
N ASN A 486 12.37 -6.37 18.73
CA ASN A 486 12.40 -7.46 19.69
C ASN A 486 11.20 -8.41 19.50
N ASP A 487 10.01 -7.86 19.25
CA ASP A 487 8.82 -8.63 18.91
C ASP A 487 9.01 -9.38 17.58
N TYR A 488 9.56 -8.73 16.56
CA TYR A 488 9.88 -9.33 15.27
C TYR A 488 10.89 -10.48 15.38
N LYS A 489 11.96 -10.32 16.18
CA LYS A 489 12.90 -11.43 16.45
C LYS A 489 12.21 -12.60 17.17
N SER A 490 11.31 -12.30 18.10
CA SER A 490 10.53 -13.33 18.80
C SER A 490 9.58 -14.05 17.85
N PHE A 491 8.96 -13.32 16.92
CA PHE A 491 8.15 -13.85 15.83
C PHE A 491 8.97 -14.79 14.94
N LEU A 492 10.14 -14.36 14.42
CA LEU A 492 10.99 -15.21 13.58
C LEU A 492 11.38 -16.51 14.27
N ASN A 493 11.75 -16.47 15.55
CA ASN A 493 12.07 -17.68 16.32
C ASN A 493 10.88 -18.64 16.41
N ARG A 494 9.65 -18.12 16.54
CA ARG A 494 8.41 -18.92 16.54
C ARG A 494 8.10 -19.48 15.16
N ILE A 495 8.29 -18.69 14.10
CA ILE A 495 8.13 -19.15 12.71
C ILE A 495 9.07 -20.32 12.41
N THR A 496 10.34 -20.23 12.81
CA THR A 496 11.29 -21.34 12.65
C THR A 496 10.86 -22.61 13.42
N ASP A 497 10.24 -22.48 14.59
CA ASP A 497 9.66 -23.63 15.31
C ASP A 497 8.47 -24.24 14.54
N PHE A 498 7.57 -23.38 14.05
CA PHE A 498 6.43 -23.82 13.25
C PHE A 498 6.85 -24.50 11.95
N ASP A 499 7.85 -23.97 11.24
CA ASP A 499 8.38 -24.57 10.00
C ASP A 499 8.96 -25.98 10.26
N LYS A 500 9.68 -26.18 11.36
CA LYS A 500 10.20 -27.51 11.74
C LYS A 500 9.08 -28.49 12.08
N ARG A 501 8.06 -28.04 12.82
CA ARG A 501 6.87 -28.85 13.15
C ARG A 501 6.10 -29.20 11.89
N LEU A 502 5.83 -28.24 11.00
CA LEU A 502 5.18 -28.45 9.70
C LEU A 502 5.97 -29.39 8.81
N GLY A 503 7.29 -29.23 8.72
CA GLY A 503 8.16 -30.15 7.97
C GLY A 503 8.09 -31.59 8.48
N THR A 504 7.97 -31.78 9.80
CA THR A 504 7.79 -33.11 10.40
C THR A 504 6.41 -33.70 10.09
N ILE A 505 5.35 -32.89 10.23
CA ILE A 505 3.97 -33.29 9.91
C ILE A 505 3.86 -33.68 8.43
N LEU A 506 4.48 -32.89 7.55
CA LEU A 506 4.52 -33.14 6.11
C LEU A 506 5.23 -34.46 5.79
N CYS A 507 6.39 -34.71 6.39
CA CYS A 507 7.10 -35.98 6.19
C CYS A 507 6.26 -37.18 6.65
N GLN A 508 5.57 -37.05 7.79
CA GLN A 508 4.67 -38.10 8.29
C GLN A 508 3.45 -38.30 7.38
N ALA A 509 2.86 -37.21 6.85
CA ALA A 509 1.76 -37.26 5.91
C ALA A 509 2.17 -37.94 4.60
N PHE A 510 3.37 -37.63 4.11
CA PHE A 510 3.95 -38.25 2.92
C PHE A 510 4.20 -39.75 3.13
N ASP A 511 4.74 -40.15 4.29
CA ASP A 511 5.00 -41.56 4.60
C ASP A 511 3.70 -42.39 4.78
N ASP A 512 2.56 -41.75 5.07
CA ASP A 512 1.24 -42.39 5.13
C ASP A 512 0.60 -42.54 3.73
N CYS A 513 1.11 -41.84 2.71
CA CYS A 513 0.55 -41.87 1.35
C CYS A 513 0.85 -43.21 0.64
N CYS A 514 -0.22 -43.95 0.31
CA CYS A 514 -0.10 -45.25 -0.35
C CYS A 514 -0.14 -45.17 -1.89
N THR A 515 -0.61 -44.07 -2.47
CA THR A 515 -0.79 -43.92 -3.93
C THR A 515 -0.07 -42.68 -4.46
N SER A 516 0.39 -42.73 -5.70
CA SER A 516 1.02 -41.57 -6.35
C SER A 516 0.10 -40.35 -6.36
N GLU A 517 -1.20 -40.54 -6.63
CA GLU A 517 -2.21 -39.48 -6.62
C GLU A 517 -2.33 -38.78 -5.26
N ALA A 518 -2.27 -39.52 -4.15
CA ALA A 518 -2.30 -38.93 -2.82
C ALA A 518 -1.03 -38.11 -2.53
N MET A 519 0.14 -38.60 -2.97
CA MET A 519 1.40 -37.85 -2.87
C MET A 519 1.34 -36.53 -3.62
N PHE A 520 0.85 -36.53 -4.87
CA PHE A 520 0.72 -35.30 -5.66
C PHE A 520 -0.29 -34.32 -5.05
N LYS A 521 -1.43 -34.80 -4.54
CA LYS A 521 -2.40 -33.95 -3.83
C LYS A 521 -1.79 -33.30 -2.58
N LEU A 522 -0.98 -34.02 -1.81
CA LEU A 522 -0.29 -33.46 -0.65
C LEU A 522 0.66 -32.32 -1.06
N LEU A 523 1.38 -32.48 -2.17
CA LEU A 523 2.26 -31.44 -2.71
C LEU A 523 1.47 -30.21 -3.14
N GLU A 524 0.32 -30.40 -3.78
CA GLU A 524 -0.56 -29.33 -4.23
C GLU A 524 -1.19 -28.56 -3.06
N ILE A 525 -1.61 -29.26 -2.00
CA ILE A 525 -2.18 -28.65 -0.78
C ILE A 525 -1.15 -27.75 -0.08
N MET A 526 0.10 -28.19 0.00
CA MET A 526 1.15 -27.47 0.70
C MET A 526 1.77 -26.37 -0.16
N GLY A 527 1.74 -26.53 -1.48
CA GLY A 527 2.07 -25.48 -2.46
C GLY A 527 3.36 -24.74 -2.13
N GLY A 528 3.26 -23.40 -1.99
CA GLY A 528 4.40 -22.53 -1.70
C GLY A 528 5.09 -22.75 -0.34
N LEU A 529 4.43 -23.40 0.63
CA LEU A 529 5.06 -23.72 1.92
C LEU A 529 6.24 -24.70 1.78
N LEU A 530 6.27 -25.49 0.69
CA LEU A 530 7.36 -26.41 0.40
C LEU A 530 8.67 -25.70 0.03
N GLU A 531 8.61 -24.45 -0.45
CA GLU A 531 9.81 -23.68 -0.82
C GLU A 531 10.51 -23.05 0.38
N ARG A 532 9.87 -23.04 1.56
CA ARG A 532 10.47 -22.52 2.79
C ARG A 532 11.67 -23.39 3.19
N ASN A 533 12.81 -22.76 3.47
CA ASN A 533 14.11 -23.43 3.62
C ASN A 533 14.11 -24.64 4.58
N ASP A 534 13.55 -24.50 5.78
CA ASP A 534 13.52 -25.58 6.78
C ASP A 534 12.62 -26.75 6.35
N ILE A 535 11.50 -26.47 5.68
CA ILE A 535 10.58 -27.49 5.16
C ILE A 535 11.22 -28.21 3.98
N LYS A 536 11.83 -27.45 3.06
CA LYS A 536 12.54 -27.96 1.88
C LYS A 536 13.66 -28.92 2.27
N CYS A 537 14.49 -28.55 3.24
CA CYS A 537 15.58 -29.40 3.71
C CYS A 537 15.09 -30.77 4.22
N ASN A 538 13.93 -30.80 4.88
CA ASN A 538 13.35 -32.04 5.41
C ASN A 538 12.64 -32.85 4.31
N PHE A 539 12.01 -32.19 3.35
CA PHE A 539 11.17 -32.81 2.34
C PHE A 539 11.93 -33.23 1.07
N ASP A 540 13.08 -32.61 0.77
CA ASP A 540 13.86 -32.87 -0.46
C ASP A 540 14.22 -34.36 -0.63
N GLY A 541 14.47 -35.07 0.46
CA GLY A 541 14.75 -36.50 0.47
C GLY A 541 13.56 -37.38 0.04
N LYS A 542 12.34 -36.84 -0.03
CA LYS A 542 11.11 -37.57 -0.41
C LYS A 542 10.83 -37.54 -1.92
N TYR A 543 11.33 -36.55 -2.67
CA TYR A 543 11.13 -36.48 -4.13
C TYR A 543 11.63 -37.72 -4.89
N PRO A 544 12.81 -38.31 -4.60
CA PRO A 544 13.23 -39.56 -5.24
C PRO A 544 12.26 -40.72 -5.02
N ILE A 545 11.60 -40.77 -3.86
CA ILE A 545 10.61 -41.81 -3.52
C ILE A 545 9.38 -41.69 -4.42
N ILE A 546 8.97 -40.46 -4.76
CA ILE A 546 7.88 -40.22 -5.72
C ILE A 546 8.24 -40.81 -7.09
N VAL A 547 9.45 -40.54 -7.58
CA VAL A 547 9.94 -41.07 -8.86
C VAL A 547 9.93 -42.60 -8.85
N GLU A 548 10.41 -43.22 -7.77
CA GLU A 548 10.40 -44.68 -7.62
C GLU A 548 8.97 -45.25 -7.56
N THR A 549 8.05 -44.56 -6.89
CA THR A 549 6.65 -44.98 -6.76
C THR A 549 5.92 -44.92 -8.10
N VAL A 550 6.08 -43.84 -8.86
CA VAL A 550 5.54 -43.73 -10.23
C VAL A 550 6.16 -44.78 -11.15
N MET A 551 7.45 -45.07 -10.99
CA MET A 551 8.11 -46.13 -11.75
C MET A 551 7.51 -47.51 -11.44
N LYS A 552 7.28 -47.82 -10.15
CA LYS A 552 6.60 -49.06 -9.73
C LYS A 552 5.17 -49.14 -10.26
N GLU A 553 4.42 -48.03 -10.30
CA GLU A 553 3.08 -48.01 -10.88
C GLU A 553 3.08 -48.33 -12.38
N LEU A 554 4.08 -47.86 -13.14
CA LEU A 554 4.27 -48.24 -14.54
C LEU A 554 4.64 -49.72 -14.69
N ASP A 555 5.49 -50.25 -13.83
CA ASP A 555 5.86 -51.68 -13.84
C ASP A 555 4.67 -52.58 -13.51
N VAL A 556 3.80 -52.18 -12.56
CA VAL A 556 2.54 -52.87 -12.27
C VAL A 556 1.59 -52.80 -13.46
N ALA A 557 1.48 -51.65 -14.13
CA ALA A 557 0.65 -51.51 -15.32
C ALA A 557 1.15 -52.41 -16.47
N LYS A 558 2.47 -52.55 -16.62
CA LYS A 558 3.09 -53.47 -17.57
C LYS A 558 2.83 -54.93 -17.20
N GLY A 559 2.94 -55.31 -15.92
CA GLY A 559 2.60 -56.66 -15.47
C GLY A 559 1.14 -57.03 -15.78
N ILE A 560 0.20 -56.09 -15.56
CA ILE A 560 -1.21 -56.28 -15.93
C ILE A 560 -1.38 -56.46 -17.44
N TYR A 561 -0.60 -55.73 -18.24
CA TYR A 561 -0.59 -55.89 -19.69
C TYR A 561 -0.06 -57.26 -20.12
N ASP A 562 1.10 -57.68 -19.60
CA ASP A 562 1.75 -58.94 -19.95
C ASP A 562 0.91 -60.15 -19.54
N GLU A 563 0.29 -60.13 -18.35
CA GLU A 563 -0.65 -61.17 -17.91
C GLU A 563 -1.86 -61.30 -18.85
N GLN A 564 -2.36 -60.17 -19.36
CA GLN A 564 -3.50 -60.15 -20.26
C GLN A 564 -3.14 -60.72 -21.63
N ILE A 565 -1.95 -60.38 -22.15
CA ILE A 565 -1.43 -60.93 -23.39
C ILE A 565 -1.14 -62.43 -23.25
N ALA A 566 -0.62 -62.89 -22.12
CA ALA A 566 -0.39 -64.31 -21.85
C ALA A 566 -1.72 -65.10 -21.81
N LYS A 567 -2.74 -64.60 -21.10
CA LYS A 567 -4.08 -65.20 -21.07
C LYS A 567 -4.74 -65.24 -22.44
N MET A 568 -4.55 -64.20 -23.27
CA MET A 568 -5.01 -64.20 -24.66
C MET A 568 -4.37 -65.34 -25.46
N LYS A 569 -3.06 -65.58 -25.29
CA LYS A 569 -2.34 -66.66 -25.98
C LYS A 569 -2.73 -68.06 -25.50
N GLU A 570 -2.99 -68.23 -24.21
CA GLU A 570 -3.34 -69.53 -23.63
C GLU A 570 -4.82 -69.93 -23.81
N GLN A 571 -5.75 -68.98 -23.62
CA GLN A 571 -7.19 -69.25 -23.57
C GLN A 571 -7.95 -68.74 -24.81
N GLY A 572 -7.28 -68.00 -25.69
CA GLY A 572 -7.90 -67.40 -26.88
C GLY A 572 -8.92 -66.30 -26.57
N HIS A 573 -9.00 -65.81 -25.33
CA HIS A 573 -9.87 -64.70 -24.95
C HIS A 573 -9.26 -63.80 -23.85
N VAL A 574 -9.56 -62.51 -23.95
CA VAL A 574 -9.20 -61.47 -22.98
C VAL A 574 -10.15 -61.53 -21.78
N THR A 575 -9.71 -61.22 -20.55
CA THR A 575 -10.64 -61.08 -19.42
C THR A 575 -11.38 -59.74 -19.53
N LEU A 576 -12.66 -59.81 -19.83
CA LEU A 576 -13.50 -58.65 -20.12
C LEU A 576 -14.51 -58.39 -19.00
N HIS A 577 -14.99 -57.15 -18.93
CA HIS A 577 -16.11 -56.79 -18.07
C HIS A 577 -17.36 -57.62 -18.41
N LYS A 578 -18.19 -57.90 -17.40
CA LYS A 578 -19.43 -58.68 -17.59
C LYS A 578 -20.30 -58.08 -18.69
N ASN A 579 -20.84 -58.93 -19.57
CA ASN A 579 -21.69 -58.56 -20.71
C ASN A 579 -21.02 -57.68 -21.79
N MET A 580 -19.69 -57.57 -21.83
CA MET A 580 -19.00 -56.87 -22.92
C MET A 580 -18.70 -57.78 -24.12
N PRO A 581 -18.85 -57.29 -25.36
CA PRO A 581 -18.37 -57.98 -26.55
C PRO A 581 -16.83 -58.07 -26.58
N LYS A 582 -16.30 -59.01 -27.35
CA LYS A 582 -14.86 -59.34 -27.35
C LYS A 582 -13.99 -58.17 -27.77
N ILE A 583 -14.25 -57.57 -28.94
CA ILE A 583 -13.43 -56.48 -29.46
C ILE A 583 -13.67 -55.17 -28.69
N ALA A 584 -14.93 -54.74 -28.54
CA ALA A 584 -15.24 -53.50 -27.84
C ALA A 584 -14.80 -53.52 -26.36
N GLY A 585 -14.87 -54.68 -25.71
CA GLY A 585 -14.37 -54.86 -24.34
C GLY A 585 -12.84 -54.75 -24.26
N SER A 586 -12.11 -55.31 -25.24
CA SER A 586 -10.65 -55.28 -25.27
C SER A 586 -10.13 -53.86 -25.47
N LEU A 587 -10.72 -53.12 -26.43
CA LEU A 587 -10.41 -51.71 -26.67
C LEU A 587 -10.71 -50.83 -25.44
N ARG A 588 -11.83 -51.10 -24.76
CA ARG A 588 -12.19 -50.40 -23.52
C ARG A 588 -11.18 -50.66 -22.41
N TRP A 589 -10.77 -51.91 -22.21
CA TRP A 589 -9.76 -52.26 -21.21
C TRP A 589 -8.43 -51.56 -21.47
N ALA A 590 -7.96 -51.52 -22.72
CA ALA A 590 -6.75 -50.79 -23.07
C ALA A 590 -6.89 -49.27 -22.85
N LYS A 591 -8.06 -48.69 -23.15
CA LYS A 591 -8.37 -47.29 -22.83
C LYS A 591 -8.34 -47.02 -21.33
N GLU A 592 -8.85 -47.94 -20.52
CA GLU A 592 -8.82 -47.88 -19.05
C GLU A 592 -7.38 -47.94 -18.51
N LEU A 593 -6.55 -48.86 -19.04
CA LEU A 593 -5.14 -48.97 -18.66
C LEU A 593 -4.34 -47.73 -19.08
N ARG A 594 -4.58 -47.20 -20.29
CA ARG A 594 -3.99 -45.94 -20.76
C ARG A 594 -4.38 -44.77 -19.83
N LYS A 595 -5.65 -44.67 -19.45
CA LYS A 595 -6.11 -43.61 -18.55
C LYS A 595 -5.44 -43.71 -17.17
N ARG A 596 -5.27 -44.94 -16.65
CA ARG A 596 -4.61 -45.20 -15.37
C ARG A 596 -3.16 -44.70 -15.34
N ILE A 597 -2.38 -44.92 -16.40
CA ILE A 597 -0.97 -44.47 -16.46
C ILE A 597 -0.84 -42.98 -16.78
N THR A 598 -1.80 -42.41 -17.51
CA THR A 598 -1.70 -41.01 -17.99
C THR A 598 -1.97 -39.99 -16.87
N ALA A 599 -2.89 -40.29 -15.96
CA ALA A 599 -3.24 -39.38 -14.85
C ALA A 599 -2.04 -39.04 -13.93
N PRO A 600 -1.31 -40.01 -13.35
CA PRO A 600 -0.14 -39.69 -12.51
C PRO A 600 1.01 -39.07 -13.32
N MET A 601 1.15 -39.42 -14.61
CA MET A 601 2.16 -38.83 -15.49
C MET A 601 1.91 -37.35 -15.77
N HIS A 602 0.64 -36.93 -15.86
CA HIS A 602 0.30 -35.53 -16.04
C HIS A 602 0.76 -34.67 -14.86
N GLU A 603 0.51 -35.13 -13.63
CA GLU A 603 0.96 -34.43 -12.41
C GLU A 603 2.48 -34.51 -12.24
N PHE A 604 3.09 -35.65 -12.60
CA PHE A 604 4.54 -35.79 -12.61
C PHE A 604 5.23 -34.78 -13.53
N LYS A 605 4.63 -34.45 -14.69
CA LYS A 605 5.19 -33.44 -15.62
C LYS A 605 5.16 -32.01 -15.08
N LYS A 606 4.26 -31.69 -14.13
CA LYS A 606 4.14 -30.35 -13.54
C LYS A 606 5.16 -30.09 -12.44
N LEU A 607 5.83 -31.13 -11.92
CA LEU A 607 6.79 -30.97 -10.84
C LEU A 607 8.10 -30.34 -11.34
N GLU A 608 8.39 -29.14 -10.85
CA GLU A 608 9.61 -28.39 -11.14
C GLU A 608 10.65 -28.62 -10.03
N HIS A 609 11.27 -29.81 -10.01
CA HIS A 609 12.32 -30.14 -9.03
C HIS A 609 13.59 -30.68 -9.72
N PRO A 610 14.82 -30.40 -9.22
CA PRO A 610 16.07 -30.91 -9.80
C PRO A 610 16.12 -32.42 -10.00
N CYS A 611 15.36 -33.19 -9.21
CA CYS A 611 15.26 -34.65 -9.37
C CYS A 611 14.71 -35.09 -10.74
N MET A 612 13.95 -34.22 -11.42
CA MET A 612 13.37 -34.49 -12.73
C MET A 612 14.41 -34.50 -13.85
N GLN A 613 15.56 -33.88 -13.64
CA GLN A 613 16.67 -33.91 -14.59
C GLN A 613 17.54 -35.18 -14.42
N GLY A 614 17.31 -35.93 -13.33
CA GLY A 614 18.03 -37.17 -13.01
C GLY A 614 17.71 -38.32 -13.97
N GLY A 615 18.63 -39.28 -14.06
CA GLY A 615 18.48 -40.46 -14.93
C GLY A 615 17.25 -41.31 -14.61
N ALA A 616 16.86 -41.39 -13.33
CA ALA A 616 15.66 -42.12 -12.91
C ALA A 616 14.36 -41.52 -13.45
N ALA A 617 14.23 -40.18 -13.46
CA ALA A 617 13.06 -39.50 -14.00
C ALA A 617 12.97 -39.63 -15.52
N LYS A 618 14.10 -39.55 -16.24
CA LYS A 618 14.16 -39.82 -17.68
C LYS A 618 13.67 -41.24 -18.01
N LEU A 619 14.06 -42.22 -17.18
CA LEU A 619 13.65 -43.60 -17.34
C LEU A 619 12.13 -43.79 -17.14
N VAL A 620 11.50 -43.01 -16.25
CA VAL A 620 10.04 -42.98 -16.09
C VAL A 620 9.35 -42.50 -17.38
N PHE A 621 9.87 -41.44 -18.02
CA PHE A 621 9.34 -40.97 -19.30
C PHE A 621 9.51 -42.01 -20.42
N THR A 622 10.68 -42.63 -20.52
CA THR A 622 10.93 -43.69 -21.51
C THR A 622 9.99 -44.88 -21.31
N LYS A 623 9.87 -45.39 -20.08
CA LYS A 623 8.94 -46.48 -19.76
C LYS A 623 7.49 -46.12 -20.09
N PHE A 624 7.08 -44.89 -19.84
CA PHE A 624 5.73 -44.41 -20.14
C PHE A 624 5.45 -44.38 -21.65
N GLU A 625 6.39 -43.86 -22.45
CA GLU A 625 6.28 -43.85 -23.91
C GLU A 625 6.26 -45.28 -24.49
N GLU A 626 7.13 -46.16 -24.01
CA GLU A 626 7.11 -47.58 -24.37
C GLU A 626 5.76 -48.22 -24.06
N MET A 627 5.19 -47.97 -22.88
CA MET A 627 3.88 -48.51 -22.51
C MET A 627 2.74 -47.97 -23.38
N LEU A 628 2.78 -46.68 -23.72
CA LEU A 628 1.80 -46.09 -24.62
C LEU A 628 1.85 -46.73 -26.01
N ASN A 629 3.07 -46.96 -26.53
CA ASN A 629 3.29 -47.61 -27.81
C ASN A 629 2.80 -49.07 -27.81
N LEU A 630 3.02 -49.80 -26.71
CA LEU A 630 2.50 -51.17 -26.54
C LEU A 630 0.96 -51.20 -26.54
N ILE A 631 0.31 -50.32 -25.77
CA ILE A 631 -1.16 -50.22 -25.75
C ILE A 631 -1.69 -49.84 -27.14
N SER A 632 -1.10 -48.84 -27.79
CA SER A 632 -1.59 -48.37 -29.09
C SER A 632 -1.40 -49.42 -30.17
N GLY A 633 -0.25 -50.11 -30.19
CA GLY A 633 0.02 -51.19 -31.13
C GLY A 633 -0.98 -52.34 -30.97
N TRP A 634 -1.25 -52.78 -29.73
CA TRP A 634 -2.23 -53.83 -29.47
C TRP A 634 -3.66 -53.43 -29.83
N ASN A 635 -4.05 -52.18 -29.53
CA ASN A 635 -5.35 -51.66 -29.95
C ASN A 635 -5.52 -51.66 -31.46
N GLN A 636 -4.47 -51.25 -32.19
CA GLN A 636 -4.46 -51.21 -33.64
C GLN A 636 -4.53 -52.62 -34.23
N GLU A 637 -3.74 -53.56 -33.71
CA GLU A 637 -3.74 -54.96 -34.17
C GLU A 637 -5.10 -55.64 -33.99
N ILE A 638 -5.74 -55.50 -32.81
CA ILE A 638 -7.09 -56.03 -32.55
C ILE A 638 -8.12 -55.40 -33.48
N TYR A 639 -7.99 -54.10 -33.73
CA TYR A 639 -8.93 -53.37 -34.57
C TYR A 639 -8.80 -53.77 -36.03
N GLU A 640 -7.58 -53.88 -36.54
CA GLU A 640 -7.29 -54.26 -37.93
C GLU A 640 -7.69 -55.72 -38.21
N ASP A 641 -7.39 -56.65 -37.29
CA ASP A 641 -7.82 -58.05 -37.40
C ASP A 641 -9.35 -58.15 -37.46
N TRP A 642 -10.05 -57.40 -36.61
CA TRP A 642 -11.50 -57.32 -36.66
C TRP A 642 -12.00 -56.71 -37.98
N ALA A 643 -11.48 -55.55 -38.38
CA ALA A 643 -11.93 -54.83 -39.57
C ALA A 643 -11.78 -55.68 -40.84
N GLN A 644 -10.71 -56.46 -40.97
CA GLN A 644 -10.49 -57.38 -42.09
C GLN A 644 -11.45 -58.59 -42.08
N ASN A 645 -11.69 -59.18 -40.90
CA ASN A 645 -12.48 -60.40 -40.77
C ASN A 645 -13.99 -60.17 -40.78
N VAL A 646 -14.46 -58.99 -40.36
CA VAL A 646 -15.89 -58.68 -40.24
C VAL A 646 -16.58 -58.65 -41.59
N GLY A 647 -15.96 -58.05 -42.62
CA GLY A 647 -16.56 -57.97 -43.96
C GLY A 647 -16.82 -59.35 -44.56
N ALA A 648 -15.85 -60.26 -44.48
CA ALA A 648 -15.97 -61.63 -44.97
C ALA A 648 -16.91 -62.50 -44.12
N SER A 649 -16.89 -62.34 -42.80
CA SER A 649 -17.80 -63.06 -41.89
C SER A 649 -19.25 -62.63 -42.07
N CYS A 650 -19.49 -61.35 -42.28
CA CYS A 650 -20.80 -60.79 -42.55
C CYS A 650 -21.39 -61.28 -43.88
N SER A 651 -20.61 -61.25 -44.97
CA SER A 651 -21.08 -61.72 -46.27
C SER A 651 -21.28 -63.24 -46.31
N HIS A 652 -20.39 -64.02 -45.70
CA HIS A 652 -20.53 -65.47 -45.59
C HIS A 652 -21.77 -65.87 -44.79
N ASN A 653 -21.96 -65.31 -43.60
CA ASN A 653 -23.09 -65.68 -42.73
C ASN A 653 -24.44 -65.20 -43.28
N MET A 654 -24.48 -64.10 -44.03
CA MET A 654 -25.68 -63.64 -44.75
C MET A 654 -26.05 -64.51 -45.95
N SER A 655 -25.09 -65.27 -46.51
CA SER A 655 -25.31 -66.18 -47.64
C SER A 655 -25.82 -67.58 -47.22
N GLN A 656 -25.93 -67.83 -45.92
CA GLN A 656 -26.41 -69.11 -45.41
C GLN A 656 -27.95 -69.14 -45.31
N PRO A 657 -28.58 -70.32 -45.50
CA PRO A 657 -30.02 -70.44 -45.40
C PRO A 657 -30.50 -70.16 -43.97
N LEU A 658 -31.59 -69.40 -43.85
CA LEU A 658 -32.18 -68.95 -42.57
C LEU A 658 -32.77 -70.08 -41.71
N LEU A 659 -33.11 -71.23 -42.30
CA LEU A 659 -33.71 -72.37 -41.62
C LEU A 659 -32.94 -73.66 -41.90
N LEU A 660 -32.32 -74.24 -40.87
CA LEU A 660 -31.63 -75.53 -40.94
C LEU A 660 -32.57 -76.65 -40.48
N ARG A 661 -32.61 -77.76 -41.21
CA ARG A 661 -33.35 -78.97 -40.83
C ARG A 661 -32.35 -80.06 -40.48
N ASN A 662 -32.49 -80.64 -39.31
CA ASN A 662 -31.62 -81.71 -38.86
C ASN A 662 -31.97 -83.01 -39.62
N GLN A 663 -30.98 -83.62 -40.28
CA GLN A 663 -31.20 -84.79 -41.15
C GLN A 663 -31.68 -86.04 -40.40
N ASN A 664 -31.47 -86.10 -39.08
CA ASN A 664 -31.82 -87.27 -38.26
C ASN A 664 -33.16 -87.13 -37.52
N THR A 665 -33.54 -85.91 -37.13
CA THR A 665 -34.74 -85.64 -36.32
C THR A 665 -35.80 -84.85 -37.07
N ASP A 666 -35.46 -84.35 -38.26
CA ASP A 666 -36.36 -83.63 -39.16
C ASP A 666 -36.98 -82.34 -38.55
N LEU A 667 -36.43 -81.90 -37.41
CA LEU A 667 -36.74 -80.65 -36.71
C LEU A 667 -36.04 -79.46 -37.39
N ILE A 668 -36.65 -78.29 -37.28
CA ILE A 668 -36.16 -77.05 -37.87
C ILE A 668 -35.50 -76.19 -36.80
N SER A 669 -34.48 -75.42 -37.16
CA SER A 669 -33.83 -74.42 -36.32
C SER A 669 -33.58 -73.15 -37.13
N VAL A 670 -33.71 -71.98 -36.49
CA VAL A 670 -33.35 -70.70 -37.12
C VAL A 670 -31.83 -70.58 -37.12
N ASN A 671 -31.25 -70.39 -38.31
CA ASN A 671 -29.82 -70.23 -38.49
C ASN A 671 -29.44 -68.75 -38.42
N PHE A 672 -29.53 -68.18 -37.22
CA PHE A 672 -28.93 -66.88 -36.95
C PHE A 672 -27.61 -67.12 -36.22
N ASP A 673 -26.50 -67.12 -36.97
CA ASP A 673 -25.18 -67.42 -36.42
C ASP A 673 -24.86 -66.51 -35.22
N ALA A 674 -24.42 -67.11 -34.11
CA ALA A 674 -23.98 -66.41 -32.92
C ALA A 674 -22.90 -65.36 -33.22
N LYS A 675 -22.08 -65.56 -34.25
CA LYS A 675 -21.11 -64.58 -34.75
C LYS A 675 -21.76 -63.28 -35.21
N LEU A 676 -22.93 -63.34 -35.87
CA LEU A 676 -23.63 -62.15 -36.37
C LEU A 676 -24.26 -61.36 -35.20
N THR A 677 -24.77 -62.05 -34.17
CA THR A 677 -25.20 -61.39 -32.92
C THR A 677 -24.05 -60.71 -32.18
N ALA A 678 -22.85 -61.31 -32.20
CA ALA A 678 -21.66 -60.74 -31.58
C ALA A 678 -21.22 -59.47 -32.32
N ILE A 679 -21.19 -59.48 -33.66
CA ILE A 679 -20.84 -58.33 -34.50
C ILE A 679 -21.84 -57.17 -34.29
N LEU A 680 -23.15 -57.45 -34.26
CA LEU A 680 -24.17 -56.41 -34.03
C LEU A 680 -24.02 -55.76 -32.65
N ARG A 681 -23.65 -56.55 -31.62
CA ARG A 681 -23.32 -56.00 -30.30
C ARG A 681 -22.02 -55.20 -30.34
N GLU A 682 -20.99 -55.67 -31.02
CA GLU A 682 -19.71 -54.94 -31.19
C GLU A 682 -19.92 -53.58 -31.84
N VAL A 683 -20.64 -53.52 -32.97
CA VAL A 683 -20.94 -52.26 -33.66
C VAL A 683 -21.74 -51.30 -32.76
N LYS A 684 -22.66 -51.82 -31.93
CA LYS A 684 -23.37 -51.01 -30.94
C LYS A 684 -22.41 -50.35 -29.93
N TYR A 685 -21.50 -51.13 -29.35
CA TYR A 685 -20.57 -50.61 -28.34
C TYR A 685 -19.48 -49.71 -28.96
N LEU A 686 -19.02 -50.00 -30.18
CA LEU A 686 -18.06 -49.16 -30.91
C LEU A 686 -18.67 -47.80 -31.29
N LYS A 687 -19.95 -47.77 -31.70
CA LYS A 687 -20.68 -46.52 -31.95
C LYS A 687 -20.85 -45.68 -30.69
N VAL A 688 -21.05 -46.31 -29.53
CA VAL A 688 -21.11 -45.60 -28.23
C VAL A 688 -19.74 -45.11 -27.78
N ALA A 689 -18.67 -45.82 -28.16
CA ALA A 689 -17.29 -45.46 -27.83
C ALA A 689 -16.67 -44.40 -28.76
N ASP A 690 -17.40 -43.96 -29.78
CA ASP A 690 -17.02 -42.92 -30.77
C ASP A 690 -15.71 -43.23 -31.51
N VAL A 691 -15.58 -44.47 -32.01
CA VAL A 691 -14.43 -44.90 -32.82
C VAL A 691 -14.72 -44.63 -34.31
N GLU A 692 -13.82 -43.92 -34.99
CA GLU A 692 -14.10 -43.19 -36.24
C GLU A 692 -14.28 -44.04 -37.53
N GLU A 693 -13.89 -45.33 -37.57
CA GLU A 693 -13.83 -46.07 -38.85
C GLU A 693 -14.48 -47.47 -38.85
N ILE A 694 -15.73 -47.60 -38.39
CA ILE A 694 -16.45 -48.89 -38.51
C ILE A 694 -16.61 -49.27 -40.00
N PRO A 695 -16.21 -50.49 -40.44
CA PRO A 695 -16.37 -50.94 -41.83
C PRO A 695 -17.81 -50.79 -42.35
N GLU A 696 -17.97 -50.34 -43.59
CA GLU A 696 -19.29 -50.04 -44.20
C GLU A 696 -20.24 -51.24 -44.15
N SER A 697 -19.72 -52.45 -44.40
CA SER A 697 -20.48 -53.71 -44.33
C SER A 697 -21.09 -53.98 -42.95
N ALA A 698 -20.35 -53.70 -41.87
CA ALA A 698 -20.83 -53.85 -40.50
C ALA A 698 -21.82 -52.74 -40.10
N ARG A 699 -21.60 -51.53 -40.61
CA ARG A 699 -22.46 -50.36 -40.37
C ARG A 699 -23.82 -50.52 -41.03
N ASP A 700 -23.87 -51.04 -42.26
CA ASP A 700 -25.11 -51.28 -42.99
C ASP A 700 -25.92 -52.43 -42.39
N LEU A 701 -25.27 -53.49 -41.93
CA LEU A 701 -25.93 -54.55 -41.17
C LEU A 701 -26.54 -54.03 -39.86
N PHE A 702 -25.84 -53.14 -39.15
CA PHE A 702 -26.36 -52.56 -37.92
C PHE A 702 -27.58 -51.65 -38.17
N LYS A 703 -27.66 -50.95 -39.31
CA LYS A 703 -28.86 -50.17 -39.68
C LYS A 703 -30.10 -51.06 -39.82
N GLN A 704 -29.93 -52.30 -40.25
CA GLN A 704 -31.02 -53.27 -40.42
C GLN A 704 -31.28 -54.14 -39.16
N ASN A 705 -30.55 -53.90 -38.06
CA ASN A 705 -30.62 -54.69 -36.83
C ASN A 705 -32.04 -54.85 -36.27
N ASP A 706 -32.84 -53.78 -36.27
CA ASP A 706 -34.22 -53.84 -35.75
C ASP A 706 -35.13 -54.72 -36.62
N MET A 707 -34.87 -54.78 -37.93
CA MET A 707 -35.56 -55.68 -38.85
C MET A 707 -35.11 -57.13 -38.62
N PHE A 708 -33.80 -57.38 -38.51
CA PHE A 708 -33.27 -58.71 -38.21
C PHE A 708 -33.80 -59.24 -36.88
N TRP A 709 -33.86 -58.42 -35.84
CA TRP A 709 -34.38 -58.85 -34.53
C TRP A 709 -35.86 -59.24 -34.60
N LYS A 710 -36.68 -58.48 -35.34
CA LYS A 710 -38.09 -58.83 -35.60
C LYS A 710 -38.22 -60.13 -36.39
N TYR A 711 -37.41 -60.31 -37.44
CA TYR A 711 -37.44 -61.53 -38.26
C TYR A 711 -36.97 -62.77 -37.49
N VAL A 712 -35.88 -62.68 -36.73
CA VAL A 712 -35.40 -63.78 -35.88
C VAL A 712 -36.44 -64.16 -34.83
N THR A 713 -37.03 -63.18 -34.13
CA THR A 713 -38.06 -63.46 -33.11
C THR A 713 -39.29 -64.13 -33.71
N ASN A 714 -39.75 -63.69 -34.89
CA ASN A 714 -40.88 -64.30 -35.58
C ASN A 714 -40.56 -65.70 -36.10
N LEU A 715 -39.36 -65.91 -36.65
CA LEU A 715 -38.92 -67.22 -37.12
C LEU A 715 -38.71 -68.20 -35.96
N ASP A 716 -38.16 -67.76 -34.83
CA ASP A 716 -38.00 -68.59 -33.62
C ASP A 716 -39.36 -69.03 -33.08
N LEU A 717 -40.37 -68.15 -33.11
CA LEU A 717 -41.73 -68.49 -32.73
C LEU A 717 -42.34 -69.54 -33.68
N ILE A 718 -42.17 -69.36 -35.00
CA ILE A 718 -42.67 -70.31 -36.02
C ILE A 718 -41.98 -71.67 -35.88
N VAL A 719 -40.66 -71.69 -35.68
CA VAL A 719 -39.87 -72.90 -35.48
C VAL A 719 -40.26 -73.60 -34.18
N HIS A 720 -40.45 -72.84 -33.09
CA HIS A 720 -40.93 -73.40 -31.82
C HIS A 720 -42.30 -74.05 -31.97
N LEU A 721 -43.24 -73.39 -32.67
CA LEU A 721 -44.58 -73.92 -32.92
C LEU A 721 -44.53 -75.18 -33.82
N TYR A 722 -43.75 -75.18 -34.89
CA TYR A 722 -43.58 -76.33 -35.78
C TYR A 722 -42.95 -77.53 -35.05
N ASN A 723 -41.86 -77.32 -34.31
CA ASN A 723 -41.20 -78.36 -33.54
C ASN A 723 -42.09 -78.89 -32.40
N LYS A 724 -42.92 -78.02 -31.80
CA LYS A 724 -43.91 -78.42 -30.78
C LYS A 724 -44.99 -79.30 -31.37
N VAL A 725 -45.51 -79.00 -32.56
CA VAL A 725 -46.48 -79.86 -33.26
C VAL A 725 -45.83 -81.21 -33.56
N ARG A 726 -44.61 -81.21 -34.11
CA ARG A 726 -43.93 -82.46 -34.49
C ARG A 726 -43.52 -83.35 -33.31
N ASN A 727 -43.18 -82.77 -32.16
CA ASN A 727 -42.79 -83.51 -30.95
C ASN A 727 -43.98 -83.97 -30.08
N LYS A 728 -45.15 -83.33 -30.19
CA LYS A 728 -46.32 -83.62 -29.32
C LYS A 728 -47.41 -84.47 -29.97
N VAL A 729 -47.39 -84.66 -31.29
CA VAL A 729 -48.39 -85.48 -32.00
C VAL A 729 -48.14 -86.96 -31.73
N LEU A 730 -49.18 -87.67 -31.31
CA LEU A 730 -49.12 -89.12 -31.07
C LEU A 730 -49.15 -89.89 -32.40
N GLY A 731 -48.52 -91.06 -32.47
CA GLY A 731 -48.39 -91.83 -33.72
C GLY A 731 -49.72 -92.20 -34.41
N VAL A 732 -50.83 -92.21 -33.66
CA VAL A 732 -52.18 -92.46 -34.18
C VAL A 732 -52.86 -91.21 -34.79
N GLU A 733 -52.40 -90.02 -34.44
CA GLU A 733 -52.93 -88.72 -34.92
C GLU A 733 -52.13 -88.19 -36.13
N TYR A 734 -50.93 -88.72 -36.35
CA TYR A 734 -50.03 -88.31 -37.42
C TYR A 734 -50.63 -88.43 -38.84
N PRO A 735 -51.36 -89.51 -39.22
CA PRO A 735 -51.91 -89.64 -40.57
C PRO A 735 -52.98 -88.60 -40.93
N LEU A 736 -53.67 -88.03 -39.94
CA LEU A 736 -54.69 -86.99 -40.12
C LEU A 736 -54.08 -85.63 -40.49
N ILE A 737 -52.85 -85.37 -40.03
CA ILE A 737 -52.16 -84.08 -40.17
C ILE A 737 -51.04 -84.17 -41.22
N GLU A 738 -50.68 -85.38 -41.67
CA GLU A 738 -49.61 -85.64 -42.65
C GLU A 738 -49.77 -84.83 -43.95
N GLY A 739 -51.00 -84.67 -44.46
CA GLY A 739 -51.27 -83.87 -45.65
C GLY A 739 -50.98 -82.37 -45.45
N GLN A 740 -51.33 -81.83 -44.28
CA GLN A 740 -51.09 -80.42 -43.92
C GLN A 740 -49.60 -80.18 -43.60
N LEU A 741 -48.93 -81.13 -42.94
CA LEU A 741 -47.49 -81.09 -42.68
C LEU A 741 -46.67 -81.16 -43.97
N LYS A 742 -47.09 -81.95 -44.97
CA LYS A 742 -46.44 -81.97 -46.29
C LYS A 742 -46.60 -80.64 -47.03
N GLN A 743 -47.76 -80.00 -46.96
CA GLN A 743 -47.95 -78.66 -47.53
C GLN A 743 -47.08 -77.61 -46.82
N LEU A 744 -47.01 -77.64 -45.49
CA LEU A 744 -46.10 -76.79 -44.72
C LEU A 744 -44.63 -77.07 -45.05
N ASP A 745 -44.25 -78.33 -45.24
CA ASP A 745 -42.88 -78.71 -45.61
C ASP A 745 -42.49 -78.22 -47.01
N VAL A 746 -43.44 -78.16 -47.96
CA VAL A 746 -43.20 -77.56 -49.29
C VAL A 746 -42.97 -76.05 -49.17
N ILE A 747 -43.77 -75.36 -48.35
CA ILE A 747 -43.60 -73.91 -48.09
C ILE A 747 -42.26 -73.64 -47.37
N LEU A 748 -41.89 -74.48 -46.40
CA LEU A 748 -40.63 -74.38 -45.68
C LEU A 748 -39.41 -74.77 -46.54
N GLN A 749 -39.58 -75.62 -47.56
CA GLN A 749 -38.56 -75.92 -48.55
C GLN A 749 -38.32 -74.75 -49.51
N GLN A 750 -39.38 -74.05 -49.93
CA GLN A 750 -39.23 -72.81 -50.72
C GLN A 750 -38.51 -71.73 -49.91
N ALA A 751 -38.78 -71.63 -48.61
CA ALA A 751 -38.10 -70.70 -47.70
C ALA A 751 -36.63 -71.05 -47.39
N LYS A 752 -36.13 -72.21 -47.84
CA LYS A 752 -34.71 -72.63 -47.68
C LYS A 752 -33.82 -72.33 -48.88
N GLN A 753 -34.41 -72.13 -50.05
CA GLN A 753 -33.68 -71.89 -51.31
C GLN A 753 -33.47 -70.41 -51.62
N LEU A 754 -34.10 -69.54 -50.84
CA LEU A 754 -33.83 -68.10 -50.73
C LEU A 754 -32.87 -67.87 -49.55
#